data_AF-A0A134A3W0-F1
#
_entry.id   AF-A0A134A3W0-F1
#
_cell.length_a   1.000
_cell.length_b   1.000
_cell.length_c   1.000
_cell.angle_alpha   90.00
_cell.angle_beta   90.00
_cell.angle_gamma   90.00
#
_symmetry.space_group_name_H-M   'P 1'
#
loop_
_entity.id
_entity.type
_entity.pdbx_description
1 polymer ?
#
loop_
_entity_poly.entity_id
_entity_poly.type
_entity_poly.pdbx_seq_one_letter_code
_entity_poly.pdbx_strand_id
1 'polypeptide(L)'
;MRLKGAQGLACISGAILAAALLPTSLACAVEPATPPASGGLGEVTASAPTTSDEEGGATIPDELGRPDGPEEPVASPQGDAKAWDGAGAPGTAEDAVVHVAPVQEEGPAASDEKEAPAASDEGEGHATEGTAPEVAEGEAATAPEGGVVETRPSAAPEPMEAKEPVLMASELAAPATNSGKAKATSRATATAKSAKKASTAPVAQPSAKQALAEGKESTLSYDDVHRLYNPNSGEHFYTTSPKERDNLVHVGWCYEGVGWIAPRTGLDVFRLYNPNAGDHHYTLSDEERRTLVHVGWRYEGVGWHSAGKGGVPLLREYNPNAKVGAHNFTVSRNEDSHLTSVGWNGEGVAWYGAATCAAASVGSEGGSHEVRSTQLDGGSYLFLPSHATDETVVRFTDWAGDLLRPYVQQGGRESRVDGPLTLAALRRLGSANGQGDLSLSLRMAPRLSPQSLTIMRSARIETIYLSSEDAKARGRAYVEADPRHERKAKVVVSAVDARGGVIYERDDASKGKLSTVKGRGNSTWGIGNKKPYQVSLSKKADLLATGNKENQSKKWVLLANAADPTLMRSSIAYDLARELGMLGVECAPVDLYYDGEYRGSYLLTEKVDVGSGRVDIHKLEDDYKKANEGVDLDSLPAAIRKGAGGLEYSCVPGVRDPKDLSGGYLLELDDAWHKGEKSWFSTQHGHFVLKNPEVASEKAVLHVAAAMREAMANADKGRFNLSDGYSFDLDSLAKTYLLNELLKNVDAFGTSTYCYLDAGSKTFVWAPVWDFDSCGGTRTDHYDSEFSRYEGFSLINGAWVPRIAAVRKRMGEVYGGQLSPLVDKVLLGGGSARGGEGQLRSIAFYRGELAASERMNETVFGITHFDNTVRPFDSWAGNVDYLTTWVRNRNDWLRDGISHAGSPNAPFVYQGFDYGMVFDCEYYLASNPDLRAAFGGSPEAALAHFAESGMREGKRSSRNFDVRAYRAANPDLDRAFGNDLSQYYRHYCQHGFKEARPVR
;
A
#
# COMPACT_ATOMS: atom_id res chain seq x y z
N MET A 1 -6.02 26.14 45.77
CA MET A 1 -7.02 26.53 46.80
C MET A 1 -7.54 25.24 47.47
N ARG A 2 -8.66 25.23 48.21
CA ARG A 2 -9.05 24.10 49.10
C ARG A 2 -9.51 22.82 48.38
N LEU A 3 -9.43 21.69 49.10
CA LEU A 3 -9.82 20.32 48.73
C LEU A 3 -11.34 20.04 48.81
N LYS A 4 -11.79 19.12 47.93
CA LYS A 4 -12.92 18.13 47.97
C LYS A 4 -13.03 17.56 46.53
N GLY A 5 -13.18 16.26 46.20
CA GLY A 5 -13.41 15.03 46.97
C GLY A 5 -14.88 14.57 46.90
N ALA A 6 -15.24 13.31 46.61
CA ALA A 6 -14.51 12.13 46.12
C ALA A 6 -15.53 11.02 45.68
N GLN A 7 -15.09 10.00 44.91
CA GLN A 7 -15.83 8.76 44.54
C GLN A 7 -17.10 8.97 43.65
N GLY A 8 -17.56 8.03 42.82
CA GLY A 8 -17.01 6.74 42.36
C GLY A 8 -18.12 5.85 41.77
N LEU A 9 -17.83 4.99 40.78
CA LEU A 9 -18.73 3.91 40.34
C LEU A 9 -17.93 2.70 39.81
N ALA A 10 -18.52 1.51 39.83
CA ALA A 10 -17.80 0.23 39.74
C ALA A 10 -17.87 -0.46 38.37
N CYS A 11 -16.83 -1.24 38.05
CA CYS A 11 -16.84 -2.19 36.95
C CYS A 11 -17.73 -3.40 37.30
N ILE A 12 -18.55 -3.86 36.35
CA ILE A 12 -19.20 -5.17 36.41
C ILE A 12 -18.36 -6.14 35.57
N SER A 13 -17.93 -7.25 36.18
CA SER A 13 -17.11 -8.26 35.51
C SER A 13 -17.98 -9.27 34.76
N GLY A 14 -17.81 -9.36 33.44
CA GLY A 14 -18.31 -10.47 32.64
C GLY A 14 -17.21 -11.50 32.38
N ALA A 15 -17.39 -12.73 32.84
CA ALA A 15 -16.40 -13.80 32.63
C ALA A 15 -16.64 -14.51 31.29
N ILE A 16 -15.58 -14.66 30.49
CA ILE A 16 -15.55 -15.53 29.31
C ILE A 16 -14.38 -16.52 29.46
N LEU A 17 -14.59 -17.73 28.94
CA LEU A 17 -13.77 -18.91 29.23
C LEU A 17 -12.42 -18.86 28.51
N ALA A 18 -11.32 -18.98 29.25
CA ALA A 18 -9.97 -19.04 28.67
C ALA A 18 -9.68 -20.44 28.10
N ALA A 19 -9.86 -20.62 26.79
CA ALA A 19 -9.37 -21.79 26.07
C ALA A 19 -7.87 -21.61 25.76
N ALA A 20 -7.02 -22.51 26.25
CA ALA A 20 -5.58 -22.45 26.03
C ALA A 20 -5.23 -22.93 24.60
N LEU A 21 -4.83 -22.00 23.74
CA LEU A 21 -4.19 -22.31 22.45
C LEU A 21 -2.70 -22.52 22.66
N LEU A 22 -2.22 -23.72 22.32
CA LEU A 22 -0.80 -24.07 22.34
C LEU A 22 -0.11 -23.50 21.08
N PRO A 23 1.04 -22.81 21.20
CA PRO A 23 1.86 -22.49 20.04
C PRO A 23 2.47 -23.78 19.47
N THR A 24 2.25 -24.05 18.19
CA THR A 24 2.81 -25.22 17.50
C THR A 24 4.28 -25.02 17.20
N SER A 25 5.16 -25.35 18.15
CA SER A 25 6.59 -25.45 17.90
C SER A 25 6.91 -26.69 17.06
N LEU A 26 7.85 -26.54 16.10
CA LEU A 26 8.38 -27.66 15.34
C LEU A 26 9.21 -28.57 16.26
N ALA A 27 8.73 -29.79 16.50
CA ALA A 27 9.49 -30.78 17.26
C ALA A 27 10.70 -31.29 16.46
N CYS A 28 11.87 -31.34 17.09
CA CYS A 28 13.06 -31.91 16.46
C CYS A 28 12.88 -33.41 16.16
N ALA A 29 13.27 -33.83 14.96
CA ALA A 29 13.25 -35.23 14.57
C ALA A 29 14.35 -36.04 15.28
N VAL A 30 14.01 -37.28 15.66
CA VAL A 30 14.97 -38.32 16.08
C VAL A 30 15.32 -39.19 14.86
N GLU A 31 16.46 -39.89 14.93
CA GLU A 31 17.12 -40.55 13.80
C GLU A 31 16.27 -41.57 13.01
N PRO A 32 16.50 -41.74 11.69
CA PRO A 32 15.64 -42.54 10.82
C PRO A 32 15.88 -44.06 10.94
N ALA A 33 14.79 -44.83 10.97
CA ALA A 33 14.82 -46.28 10.84
C ALA A 33 14.98 -46.73 9.37
N THR A 34 15.75 -47.78 9.13
CA THR A 34 16.01 -48.34 7.79
C THR A 34 14.83 -49.15 7.23
N PRO A 35 14.38 -48.91 5.98
CA PRO A 35 13.43 -49.80 5.30
C PRO A 35 14.13 -51.02 4.66
N PRO A 36 13.49 -52.19 4.60
CA PRO A 36 13.97 -53.32 3.81
C PRO A 36 13.66 -53.12 2.32
N ALA A 37 14.49 -53.70 1.44
CA ALA A 37 14.32 -53.64 -0.01
C ALA A 37 14.04 -55.01 -0.63
N SER A 38 13.12 -55.09 -1.60
CA SER A 38 13.28 -55.92 -2.82
C SER A 38 12.11 -55.80 -3.79
N GLY A 39 12.40 -55.48 -5.06
CA GLY A 39 11.55 -55.80 -6.23
C GLY A 39 10.41 -54.80 -6.55
N GLY A 40 10.19 -54.39 -7.81
CA GLY A 40 11.07 -54.53 -8.99
C GLY A 40 10.33 -54.52 -10.34
N LEU A 41 10.94 -53.84 -11.33
CA LEU A 41 10.60 -53.84 -12.77
C LEU A 41 9.25 -53.18 -13.17
N GLY A 42 9.24 -52.46 -14.30
CA GLY A 42 8.04 -51.81 -14.84
C GLY A 42 8.36 -50.48 -15.55
N GLU A 43 8.84 -50.55 -16.79
CA GLU A 43 9.17 -49.39 -17.64
C GLU A 43 8.02 -49.09 -18.65
N VAL A 44 8.19 -48.05 -19.50
CA VAL A 44 7.48 -47.80 -20.77
C VAL A 44 6.23 -46.89 -20.75
N THR A 45 6.50 -45.60 -21.01
CA THR A 45 5.79 -44.59 -21.85
C THR A 45 4.25 -44.43 -21.84
N ALA A 46 3.85 -43.18 -21.55
CA ALA A 46 2.89 -42.32 -22.28
C ALA A 46 1.84 -42.91 -23.25
N SER A 47 0.58 -42.46 -23.12
CA SER A 47 -0.12 -41.61 -24.12
C SER A 47 -1.53 -41.18 -23.65
N ALA A 48 -2.02 -40.05 -24.15
CA ALA A 48 -3.45 -39.71 -24.22
C ALA A 48 -4.04 -40.35 -25.54
N PRO A 49 -5.36 -40.36 -25.87
CA PRO A 49 -6.26 -39.19 -25.77
C PRO A 49 -7.79 -39.43 -25.59
N THR A 50 -8.53 -38.32 -25.46
CA THR A 50 -9.88 -37.96 -25.99
C THR A 50 -11.05 -38.97 -26.14
N THR A 51 -12.27 -38.46 -25.82
CA THR A 51 -13.59 -38.65 -26.53
C THR A 51 -14.23 -40.07 -26.54
N SER A 52 -15.56 -40.23 -26.56
CA SER A 52 -16.72 -39.31 -26.41
C SER A 52 -18.06 -40.08 -26.31
N ASP A 53 -19.05 -39.48 -25.64
CA ASP A 53 -20.50 -39.46 -25.91
C ASP A 53 -21.45 -40.70 -25.90
N GLU A 54 -22.72 -40.36 -25.58
CA GLU A 54 -24.04 -40.95 -25.90
C GLU A 54 -24.67 -42.17 -25.15
N GLU A 55 -25.80 -41.84 -24.48
CA GLU A 55 -27.12 -42.51 -24.32
C GLU A 55 -27.31 -43.97 -23.83
N GLY A 56 -28.46 -44.25 -23.17
CA GLY A 56 -28.85 -45.65 -22.88
C GLY A 56 -29.97 -46.02 -21.88
N GLY A 57 -31.13 -45.34 -21.85
CA GLY A 57 -32.45 -45.95 -21.51
C GLY A 57 -32.69 -46.82 -20.26
N ALA A 58 -33.52 -46.30 -19.34
CA ALA A 58 -34.11 -46.92 -18.12
C ALA A 58 -34.78 -48.32 -18.22
N THR A 59 -34.97 -48.99 -17.06
CA THR A 59 -36.31 -49.36 -16.50
C THR A 59 -36.25 -49.97 -15.08
N ILE A 60 -37.42 -50.07 -14.42
CA ILE A 60 -37.67 -50.51 -13.03
C ILE A 60 -38.54 -51.79 -13.04
N PRO A 61 -38.48 -52.64 -11.99
CA PRO A 61 -39.67 -53.32 -11.47
C PRO A 61 -39.96 -52.98 -9.99
N ASP A 62 -41.24 -53.10 -9.61
CA ASP A 62 -41.88 -52.58 -8.38
C ASP A 62 -42.38 -53.74 -7.47
N GLU A 63 -43.27 -53.46 -6.51
CA GLU A 63 -44.02 -54.34 -5.58
C GLU A 63 -43.42 -54.60 -4.18
N LEU A 64 -44.19 -54.69 -3.08
CA LEU A 64 -45.49 -54.09 -2.66
C LEU A 64 -45.67 -54.41 -1.15
N GLY A 65 -46.40 -53.60 -0.35
CA GLY A 65 -46.76 -54.02 1.02
C GLY A 65 -47.27 -52.95 2.01
N ARG A 66 -48.56 -53.04 2.36
CA ARG A 66 -49.33 -52.38 3.46
C ARG A 66 -50.54 -53.31 3.78
N PRO A 67 -51.27 -53.23 4.92
CA PRO A 67 -51.79 -51.99 5.53
C PRO A 67 -52.01 -52.00 7.08
N ASP A 68 -52.90 -51.11 7.54
CA ASP A 68 -53.72 -51.10 8.77
C ASP A 68 -53.20 -50.51 10.12
N GLY A 69 -54.17 -49.95 10.86
CA GLY A 69 -54.15 -49.47 12.27
C GLY A 69 -55.49 -49.85 12.94
N PRO A 70 -56.08 -49.14 13.93
CA PRO A 70 -55.70 -47.84 14.53
C PRO A 70 -55.76 -47.87 16.10
N GLU A 71 -56.19 -46.75 16.73
CA GLU A 71 -56.70 -46.53 18.12
C GLU A 71 -55.83 -45.78 19.16
N GLU A 72 -56.47 -44.74 19.72
CA GLU A 72 -56.27 -43.99 20.99
C GLU A 72 -57.43 -44.42 21.96
N PRO A 73 -57.52 -44.13 23.30
CA PRO A 73 -57.34 -42.78 23.91
C PRO A 73 -57.00 -42.68 25.44
N VAL A 74 -57.05 -41.45 26.01
CA VAL A 74 -57.21 -41.01 27.44
C VAL A 74 -56.19 -41.46 28.53
N ALA A 75 -55.99 -40.77 29.68
CA ALA A 75 -56.51 -39.50 30.24
C ALA A 75 -55.52 -38.87 31.26
N SER A 76 -55.70 -37.57 31.56
CA SER A 76 -55.10 -36.87 32.73
C SER A 76 -55.95 -37.04 34.01
N PRO A 77 -55.46 -36.56 35.18
CA PRO A 77 -56.17 -35.43 35.82
C PRO A 77 -55.25 -34.37 36.46
N GLN A 78 -55.82 -33.19 36.76
CA GLN A 78 -55.13 -32.04 37.38
C GLN A 78 -54.99 -32.12 38.91
N GLY A 79 -54.17 -31.22 39.47
CA GLY A 79 -54.21 -30.79 40.88
C GLY A 79 -53.86 -29.30 40.99
N ASP A 80 -54.72 -28.50 41.62
CA ASP A 80 -54.70 -27.04 41.51
C ASP A 80 -53.86 -26.28 42.57
N ALA A 81 -53.26 -25.19 42.11
CA ALA A 81 -53.08 -23.87 42.73
C ALA A 81 -52.93 -23.71 44.27
N LYS A 82 -51.97 -22.84 44.68
CA LYS A 82 -52.33 -21.45 45.02
C LYS A 82 -51.16 -20.45 45.13
N ALA A 83 -51.52 -19.20 44.86
CA ALA A 83 -50.72 -17.98 44.77
C ALA A 83 -50.03 -17.51 46.06
N TRP A 84 -49.12 -16.55 45.89
CA TRP A 84 -49.17 -15.30 46.65
C TRP A 84 -48.92 -14.09 45.70
N ASP A 85 -49.59 -12.98 45.99
CA ASP A 85 -49.55 -11.68 45.29
C ASP A 85 -48.21 -10.92 45.50
N GLY A 86 -47.90 -9.78 44.85
CA GLY A 86 -48.63 -8.96 43.89
C GLY A 86 -48.67 -7.46 44.27
N ALA A 87 -48.74 -6.60 43.24
CA ALA A 87 -48.92 -5.13 43.29
C ALA A 87 -47.77 -4.22 43.82
N GLY A 88 -47.45 -3.17 43.06
CA GLY A 88 -46.39 -2.18 43.36
C GLY A 88 -46.21 -1.08 42.30
N ALA A 89 -47.31 -0.54 41.75
CA ALA A 89 -47.32 0.61 40.82
C ALA A 89 -47.38 1.96 41.61
N PRO A 90 -47.15 3.18 41.03
CA PRO A 90 -47.58 3.68 39.70
C PRO A 90 -46.51 4.51 38.91
N GLY A 91 -46.95 5.31 37.92
CA GLY A 91 -46.13 6.10 36.96
C GLY A 91 -45.43 7.36 37.52
N THR A 92 -45.10 8.41 36.74
CA THR A 92 -45.56 8.86 35.39
C THR A 92 -44.59 9.94 34.82
N ALA A 93 -44.89 10.53 33.64
CA ALA A 93 -44.25 11.73 33.02
C ALA A 93 -42.92 11.46 32.25
N GLU A 94 -42.83 11.67 30.92
CA GLU A 94 -42.61 12.94 30.14
C GLU A 94 -41.11 13.34 30.09
N ASP A 95 -40.50 13.88 29.01
CA ASP A 95 -40.92 14.31 27.66
C ASP A 95 -39.63 14.45 26.79
N ALA A 96 -39.60 14.62 25.46
CA ALA A 96 -40.55 14.42 24.35
C ALA A 96 -39.75 14.35 23.02
N VAL A 97 -40.29 13.66 22.00
CA VAL A 97 -39.89 13.85 20.58
C VAL A 97 -41.17 14.03 19.77
N VAL A 98 -41.32 15.19 19.13
CA VAL A 98 -42.56 15.55 18.41
C VAL A 98 -42.43 15.19 16.92
N HIS A 99 -43.20 14.19 16.50
CA HIS A 99 -43.63 14.08 15.10
C HIS A 99 -44.87 14.96 14.88
N VAL A 100 -44.96 15.60 13.70
CA VAL A 100 -46.22 16.07 13.13
C VAL A 100 -46.32 15.52 11.71
N ALA A 101 -47.44 14.88 11.39
CA ALA A 101 -47.73 14.31 10.08
C ALA A 101 -48.50 15.30 9.18
N PRO A 102 -48.44 15.15 7.84
CA PRO A 102 -49.35 15.87 6.95
C PRO A 102 -50.80 15.33 7.08
N VAL A 103 -51.77 16.21 6.89
CA VAL A 103 -53.22 15.90 6.93
C VAL A 103 -53.77 15.96 5.50
N GLN A 104 -54.80 15.16 5.19
CA GLN A 104 -55.47 15.14 3.88
C GLN A 104 -56.56 16.22 3.76
N GLU A 105 -56.76 16.67 2.52
CA GLU A 105 -57.98 17.24 1.90
C GLU A 105 -58.99 18.03 2.76
N GLU A 106 -59.14 19.32 2.44
CA GLU A 106 -60.45 19.90 2.10
C GLU A 106 -60.32 20.90 0.93
N GLY A 107 -61.35 20.96 0.09
CA GLY A 107 -61.71 22.14 -0.72
C GLY A 107 -63.09 22.67 -0.26
N PRO A 108 -63.74 23.65 -0.92
CA PRO A 108 -63.57 24.03 -2.33
C PRO A 108 -63.70 25.57 -2.60
N ALA A 109 -64.19 25.92 -3.80
CA ALA A 109 -64.92 27.15 -4.17
C ALA A 109 -64.16 28.37 -4.79
N ALA A 110 -64.05 28.32 -6.12
CA ALA A 110 -64.53 29.32 -7.11
C ALA A 110 -64.14 30.83 -7.03
N SER A 111 -63.60 31.33 -8.15
CA SER A 111 -64.30 32.36 -8.96
C SER A 111 -63.74 32.47 -10.41
N ASP A 112 -64.66 32.34 -11.38
CA ASP A 112 -64.81 33.14 -12.61
C ASP A 112 -63.82 33.10 -13.82
N GLU A 113 -64.36 32.50 -14.89
CA GLU A 113 -64.49 33.01 -16.27
C GLU A 113 -63.32 33.07 -17.30
N LYS A 114 -63.55 32.33 -18.41
CA LYS A 114 -63.31 32.70 -19.84
C LYS A 114 -61.85 32.83 -20.33
N GLU A 115 -61.52 32.63 -21.62
CA GLU A 115 -62.33 32.29 -22.81
C GLU A 115 -61.51 31.42 -23.81
N ALA A 116 -62.20 30.69 -24.67
CA ALA A 116 -61.71 30.11 -25.93
C ALA A 116 -62.39 30.88 -27.10
N PRO A 117 -62.07 30.74 -28.41
CA PRO A 117 -61.39 29.63 -29.10
C PRO A 117 -60.35 30.17 -30.14
N ALA A 118 -59.98 29.59 -31.29
CA ALA A 118 -60.37 28.39 -32.05
C ALA A 118 -59.25 27.99 -33.05
N ALA A 119 -59.33 26.77 -33.61
CA ALA A 119 -59.07 26.42 -35.03
C ALA A 119 -57.68 26.73 -35.68
N SER A 120 -57.27 26.11 -36.79
CA SER A 120 -57.43 24.76 -37.39
C SER A 120 -56.71 24.80 -38.76
N ASP A 121 -56.00 23.74 -39.18
CA ASP A 121 -56.21 23.16 -40.51
C ASP A 121 -55.55 21.78 -40.64
N GLU A 122 -55.95 21.03 -41.67
CA GLU A 122 -55.39 19.72 -42.04
C GLU A 122 -54.54 19.80 -43.33
N GLY A 123 -53.87 18.71 -43.71
CA GLY A 123 -53.05 18.67 -44.93
C GLY A 123 -52.28 17.37 -45.15
N GLU A 124 -52.97 16.31 -45.59
CA GLU A 124 -52.35 15.04 -45.95
C GLU A 124 -51.54 15.11 -47.26
N GLY A 125 -50.53 14.23 -47.39
CA GLY A 125 -49.79 13.94 -48.62
C GLY A 125 -49.25 12.51 -48.59
N HIS A 126 -49.38 11.75 -49.68
CA HIS A 126 -49.44 10.28 -49.61
C HIS A 126 -48.50 9.56 -50.61
N ALA A 127 -47.98 8.41 -50.19
CA ALA A 127 -47.46 7.27 -50.97
C ALA A 127 -46.13 7.37 -51.79
N THR A 128 -45.28 6.33 -51.59
CA THR A 128 -44.55 5.42 -52.52
C THR A 128 -44.10 5.89 -53.92
N GLU A 129 -43.07 5.37 -54.60
CA GLU A 129 -42.22 4.14 -54.56
C GLU A 129 -40.93 4.48 -55.39
N GLY A 130 -39.79 3.78 -55.49
CA GLY A 130 -39.34 2.44 -55.12
C GLY A 130 -38.00 2.09 -55.83
N THR A 131 -37.21 1.18 -55.22
CA THR A 131 -36.26 0.21 -55.83
C THR A 131 -34.91 0.67 -56.48
N ALA A 132 -33.88 -0.17 -56.31
CA ALA A 132 -32.50 -0.08 -56.86
C ALA A 132 -32.35 -1.01 -58.12
N PRO A 133 -31.22 -1.71 -58.51
CA PRO A 133 -29.94 -2.10 -57.84
C PRO A 133 -28.69 -1.62 -58.68
N GLU A 134 -27.48 -2.22 -58.81
CA GLU A 134 -26.83 -3.49 -58.38
C GLU A 134 -25.27 -3.46 -58.55
N VAL A 135 -24.51 -4.14 -57.65
CA VAL A 135 -23.07 -4.64 -57.75
C VAL A 135 -21.91 -3.68 -58.16
N ALA A 136 -20.61 -3.95 -57.92
CA ALA A 136 -19.87 -5.18 -57.59
C ALA A 136 -18.63 -5.02 -56.66
N GLU A 137 -18.00 -6.17 -56.34
CA GLU A 137 -16.82 -6.46 -55.48
C GLU A 137 -15.45 -6.08 -56.14
N GLY A 138 -14.25 -6.18 -55.53
CA GLY A 138 -13.80 -6.60 -54.19
C GLY A 138 -12.25 -6.75 -54.05
N GLU A 139 -11.81 -7.22 -52.87
CA GLU A 139 -10.51 -7.89 -52.49
C GLU A 139 -9.09 -7.24 -52.64
N ALA A 140 -8.48 -6.95 -51.47
CA ALA A 140 -7.26 -7.55 -50.88
C ALA A 140 -5.81 -7.46 -51.45
N ALA A 141 -4.94 -6.82 -50.64
CA ALA A 141 -3.69 -7.34 -50.04
C ALA A 141 -2.27 -7.28 -50.72
N THR A 142 -1.27 -7.33 -49.82
CA THR A 142 0.20 -7.58 -49.96
C THR A 142 1.16 -6.40 -50.27
N ALA A 143 2.40 -6.55 -49.76
CA ALA A 143 3.58 -5.68 -49.95
C ALA A 143 4.74 -6.48 -50.58
N PRO A 144 5.88 -5.86 -50.98
CA PRO A 144 7.07 -5.96 -50.11
C PRO A 144 8.06 -4.76 -50.21
N GLU A 145 9.33 -4.99 -49.84
CA GLU A 145 10.38 -4.01 -49.50
C GLU A 145 11.27 -3.51 -50.66
N GLY A 146 12.05 -2.44 -50.39
CA GLY A 146 13.47 -2.36 -50.80
C GLY A 146 13.90 -1.26 -51.78
N GLY A 147 14.93 -0.49 -51.42
CA GLY A 147 15.65 0.41 -52.36
C GLY A 147 16.45 1.54 -51.70
N VAL A 148 17.77 1.61 -51.96
CA VAL A 148 18.72 2.63 -51.44
C VAL A 148 19.53 3.19 -52.62
N VAL A 149 19.90 4.49 -52.61
CA VAL A 149 21.16 5.04 -53.16
C VAL A 149 21.40 6.49 -52.71
N GLU A 150 22.67 6.93 -52.73
CA GLU A 150 23.24 8.12 -52.08
C GLU A 150 23.20 9.43 -52.90
N THR A 151 23.55 10.59 -52.28
CA THR A 151 24.78 11.36 -52.65
C THR A 151 25.13 12.57 -51.72
N ARG A 152 26.34 12.51 -51.10
CA ARG A 152 27.46 13.51 -50.99
C ARG A 152 27.22 15.07 -51.04
N PRO A 153 28.21 15.92 -50.58
CA PRO A 153 29.13 15.85 -49.42
C PRO A 153 29.50 17.27 -48.80
N SER A 154 30.66 17.37 -48.09
CA SER A 154 31.51 18.58 -47.80
C SER A 154 31.24 19.32 -46.46
N ALA A 155 32.02 19.17 -45.36
CA ALA A 155 33.44 19.51 -45.05
C ALA A 155 33.59 20.86 -44.28
N ALA A 156 33.93 20.86 -42.98
CA ALA A 156 35.30 21.00 -42.39
C ALA A 156 35.63 22.48 -41.99
N PRO A 157 36.64 22.82 -41.13
CA PRO A 157 37.68 22.01 -40.47
C PRO A 157 37.88 22.23 -38.93
N GLU A 158 38.95 21.65 -38.38
CA GLU A 158 39.55 21.86 -37.03
C GLU A 158 40.72 22.92 -37.11
N PRO A 159 41.78 23.01 -36.23
CA PRO A 159 42.08 22.46 -34.88
C PRO A 159 42.83 23.40 -33.85
N MET A 160 43.08 22.84 -32.64
CA MET A 160 44.31 22.93 -31.78
C MET A 160 44.76 24.16 -30.93
N GLU A 161 45.38 23.80 -29.78
CA GLU A 161 46.38 24.50 -28.92
C GLU A 161 46.05 25.83 -28.17
N ALA A 162 46.73 26.24 -27.05
CA ALA A 162 47.39 25.53 -25.93
C ALA A 162 47.85 26.52 -24.80
N LYS A 163 48.15 26.00 -23.59
CA LYS A 163 48.95 26.57 -22.44
C LYS A 163 48.35 27.69 -21.54
N GLU A 164 48.30 27.38 -20.22
CA GLU A 164 49.02 27.99 -19.06
C GLU A 164 49.69 29.40 -19.17
N PRO A 165 50.06 30.10 -18.05
CA PRO A 165 50.10 29.71 -16.61
C PRO A 165 49.63 30.82 -15.58
N VAL A 166 50.06 30.69 -14.29
CA VAL A 166 50.35 31.76 -13.26
C VAL A 166 49.32 32.05 -12.13
N LEU A 167 49.52 31.34 -11.01
CA LEU A 167 49.87 31.80 -9.62
C LEU A 167 49.22 33.02 -8.91
N MET A 168 49.11 32.85 -7.58
CA MET A 168 48.90 33.81 -6.47
C MET A 168 47.51 34.48 -6.34
N ALA A 169 46.97 34.89 -5.17
CA ALA A 169 47.10 34.56 -3.72
C ALA A 169 46.98 35.83 -2.84
N SER A 170 45.88 35.95 -2.10
CA SER A 170 45.64 36.79 -0.90
C SER A 170 44.24 36.41 -0.39
N GLU A 171 43.96 35.94 0.83
CA GLU A 171 44.50 36.22 2.18
C GLU A 171 44.13 37.61 2.73
N LEU A 172 43.77 37.65 4.03
CA LEU A 172 43.47 38.83 4.87
C LEU A 172 42.15 39.59 4.55
N ALA A 173 41.36 40.08 5.51
CA ALA A 173 41.42 39.95 6.98
C ALA A 173 40.02 40.14 7.64
N ALA A 174 39.91 39.79 8.93
CA ALA A 174 38.92 40.35 9.86
C ALA A 174 39.40 41.75 10.35
N PRO A 175 38.67 42.58 11.15
CA PRO A 175 38.13 42.18 12.47
C PRO A 175 36.88 42.94 13.01
N ALA A 176 36.44 42.56 14.23
CA ALA A 176 35.90 43.43 15.30
C ALA A 176 34.57 44.22 15.12
N THR A 177 33.86 44.68 16.16
CA THR A 177 33.54 44.19 17.54
C THR A 177 32.42 45.09 18.11
N ASN A 178 31.64 44.59 19.10
CA ASN A 178 30.95 45.39 20.14
C ASN A 178 29.75 46.28 19.69
N SER A 179 28.80 46.70 20.55
CA SER A 179 28.49 46.31 21.95
C SER A 179 27.12 46.79 22.44
N GLY A 180 26.49 46.04 23.37
CA GLY A 180 25.66 46.59 24.46
C GLY A 180 24.13 46.37 24.39
N LYS A 181 23.37 46.48 25.51
CA LYS A 181 23.81 46.73 26.90
C LYS A 181 22.71 46.47 27.97
N ALA A 182 22.98 45.59 28.95
CA ALA A 182 22.39 45.52 30.33
C ALA A 182 20.84 45.32 30.44
N LYS A 183 20.19 45.06 31.60
CA LYS A 183 20.56 45.09 33.04
C LYS A 183 19.61 44.13 33.81
N ALA A 184 20.06 43.09 34.53
CA ALA A 184 20.28 42.99 36.00
C ALA A 184 19.11 43.48 36.91
N THR A 185 18.77 42.87 38.08
CA THR A 185 19.68 42.53 39.21
C THR A 185 19.17 41.50 40.26
N SER A 186 20.09 40.60 40.72
CA SER A 186 20.33 40.15 42.13
C SER A 186 19.29 39.26 42.86
N ARG A 187 19.58 38.55 43.98
CA ARG A 187 20.70 38.55 44.97
C ARG A 187 20.80 37.16 45.66
N ALA A 188 21.91 36.39 45.59
CA ALA A 188 23.11 36.33 46.48
C ALA A 188 22.87 35.75 47.91
N THR A 189 23.81 35.16 48.69
CA THR A 189 25.28 34.84 48.64
C THR A 189 25.58 33.82 49.79
N ALA A 190 26.70 33.10 49.97
CA ALA A 190 27.98 32.91 49.24
C ALA A 190 28.30 31.39 49.15
N THR A 191 29.37 30.66 49.59
CA THR A 191 30.74 30.80 50.17
C THR A 191 31.31 29.34 50.27
N ALA A 192 32.59 28.94 50.42
CA ALA A 192 33.96 29.32 50.02
C ALA A 192 34.92 28.16 50.52
N LYS A 193 36.26 28.06 50.46
CA LYS A 193 37.41 28.90 50.02
C LYS A 193 38.73 28.05 49.91
N SER A 194 39.48 28.09 48.79
CA SER A 194 40.91 27.62 48.64
C SER A 194 41.22 26.10 48.78
N ALA A 195 42.24 25.49 48.14
CA ALA A 195 43.32 25.89 47.18
C ALA A 195 43.66 24.66 46.27
N LYS A 196 44.73 24.52 45.44
CA LYS A 196 45.97 25.27 45.16
C LYS A 196 46.37 25.14 43.66
N LYS A 197 47.66 24.92 43.28
CA LYS A 197 48.16 24.97 41.87
C LYS A 197 49.52 24.28 41.67
N ALA A 198 49.64 23.42 40.65
CA ALA A 198 50.91 22.97 40.04
C ALA A 198 50.72 22.60 38.55
N SER A 199 51.80 22.24 37.84
CA SER A 199 51.99 22.69 36.45
C SER A 199 53.23 22.09 35.73
N THR A 200 53.07 21.25 34.69
CA THR A 200 54.16 20.83 33.76
C THR A 200 53.67 20.66 32.31
N ALA A 201 54.60 20.70 31.34
CA ALA A 201 54.36 20.80 29.89
C ALA A 201 54.44 19.42 29.15
N PRO A 202 54.11 19.32 27.84
CA PRO A 202 53.88 18.04 27.17
C PRO A 202 55.14 17.38 26.59
N VAL A 203 55.04 16.07 26.32
CA VAL A 203 55.99 15.29 25.51
C VAL A 203 55.29 14.89 24.21
N ALA A 204 55.95 15.08 23.06
CA ALA A 204 55.38 14.80 21.74
C ALA A 204 55.43 13.30 21.39
N GLN A 205 54.40 12.81 20.69
CA GLN A 205 54.43 11.52 20.00
C GLN A 205 54.92 11.68 18.55
N PRO A 206 55.61 10.68 17.97
CA PRO A 206 56.09 10.73 16.59
C PRO A 206 54.95 10.63 15.57
N SER A 207 55.18 11.13 14.35
CA SER A 207 54.16 11.18 13.29
C SER A 207 53.97 9.84 12.58
N ALA A 208 52.75 9.59 12.10
CA ALA A 208 52.29 8.30 11.58
C ALA A 208 52.96 7.78 10.28
N LYS A 209 54.04 8.40 9.80
CA LYS A 209 54.67 8.08 8.50
C LYS A 209 55.74 6.97 8.52
N GLN A 210 56.05 6.40 9.68
CA GLN A 210 57.00 5.27 9.82
C GLN A 210 56.35 3.95 10.26
N ALA A 211 55.03 3.90 10.47
CA ALA A 211 54.31 2.66 10.80
C ALA A 211 53.87 1.85 9.56
N LEU A 212 54.25 2.28 8.35
CA LEU A 212 53.73 1.76 7.08
C LEU A 212 54.66 0.71 6.43
N ALA A 213 55.24 -0.19 7.23
CA ALA A 213 56.26 -1.14 6.77
C ALA A 213 56.24 -2.50 7.50
N GLU A 214 55.11 -2.93 8.07
CA GLU A 214 54.92 -4.32 8.55
C GLU A 214 53.42 -4.67 8.62
N GLY A 215 53.05 -5.88 8.22
CA GLY A 215 51.65 -6.29 8.10
C GLY A 215 51.00 -6.64 9.44
N LYS A 216 50.20 -5.72 10.00
CA LYS A 216 49.34 -5.96 11.17
C LYS A 216 47.86 -5.98 10.77
N GLU A 217 47.16 -7.05 11.14
CA GLU A 217 45.69 -7.11 11.05
C GLU A 217 45.05 -6.06 11.98
N SER A 218 43.91 -5.50 11.56
CA SER A 218 43.12 -4.57 12.39
C SER A 218 42.53 -5.32 13.59
N THR A 219 42.85 -4.85 14.80
CA THR A 219 42.52 -5.57 16.05
C THR A 219 41.10 -5.31 16.54
N LEU A 220 40.11 -5.35 15.64
CA LEU A 220 38.71 -5.44 16.03
C LEU A 220 38.39 -6.89 16.40
N SER A 221 38.08 -7.08 17.68
CA SER A 221 37.70 -8.38 18.23
C SER A 221 36.22 -8.36 18.59
N TYR A 222 35.55 -9.49 18.39
CA TYR A 222 34.10 -9.62 18.50
C TYR A 222 33.73 -10.87 19.32
N ASP A 223 32.49 -10.91 19.79
CA ASP A 223 31.83 -12.08 20.37
C ASP A 223 30.41 -12.23 19.79
N ASP A 224 29.95 -13.47 19.67
CA ASP A 224 28.54 -13.78 19.44
C ASP A 224 27.73 -13.42 20.70
N VAL A 225 26.54 -12.82 20.55
CA VAL A 225 25.55 -12.77 21.64
C VAL A 225 24.47 -13.80 21.36
N HIS A 226 24.48 -14.88 22.15
CA HIS A 226 23.50 -15.94 22.11
C HIS A 226 22.17 -15.46 22.71
N ARG A 227 21.07 -15.66 21.97
CA ARG A 227 19.70 -15.40 22.41
C ARG A 227 19.05 -16.73 22.83
N LEU A 228 18.35 -16.72 23.97
CA LEU A 228 17.60 -17.87 24.48
C LEU A 228 16.21 -17.42 24.96
N TYR A 229 15.21 -18.24 24.73
CA TYR A 229 13.82 -18.05 25.19
C TYR A 229 13.43 -19.07 26.25
N ASN A 230 12.73 -18.64 27.31
CA ASN A 230 12.16 -19.53 28.32
C ASN A 230 10.67 -19.80 28.04
N PRO A 231 10.29 -20.99 27.56
CA PRO A 231 8.89 -21.31 27.26
C PRO A 231 7.98 -21.36 28.50
N ASN A 232 8.53 -21.31 29.71
CA ASN A 232 7.77 -21.37 30.96
C ASN A 232 7.47 -19.99 31.57
N SER A 233 8.26 -18.96 31.24
CA SER A 233 8.09 -17.58 31.75
C SER A 233 7.83 -16.53 30.67
N GLY A 234 8.18 -16.81 29.41
CA GLY A 234 8.10 -15.84 28.31
C GLY A 234 9.30 -14.89 28.22
N GLU A 235 10.35 -15.13 29.00
CA GLU A 235 11.55 -14.28 29.07
C GLU A 235 12.59 -14.62 27.99
N HIS A 236 13.34 -13.60 27.56
CA HIS A 236 14.56 -13.77 26.77
C HIS A 236 15.82 -13.50 27.60
N PHE A 237 16.88 -14.28 27.35
CA PHE A 237 18.20 -14.10 27.96
C PHE A 237 19.29 -13.99 26.88
N TYR A 238 20.28 -13.13 27.13
CA TYR A 238 21.28 -12.74 26.16
C TYR A 238 22.69 -12.85 26.77
N THR A 239 23.60 -13.58 26.11
CA THR A 239 24.94 -13.83 26.66
C THR A 239 26.03 -14.03 25.61
N THR A 240 27.22 -13.50 25.90
CA THR A 240 28.49 -13.77 25.19
C THR A 240 29.17 -15.07 25.64
N SER A 241 28.57 -15.82 26.56
CA SER A 241 29.12 -17.05 27.14
C SER A 241 28.41 -18.29 26.60
N PRO A 242 29.07 -19.10 25.73
CA PRO A 242 28.57 -20.41 25.33
C PRO A 242 28.24 -21.32 26.52
N LYS A 243 28.93 -21.17 27.65
CA LYS A 243 28.67 -21.95 28.87
C LYS A 243 27.39 -21.54 29.59
N GLU A 244 27.02 -20.26 29.58
CA GLU A 244 25.73 -19.83 30.12
C GLU A 244 24.60 -20.35 29.21
N ARG A 245 24.75 -20.21 27.88
CA ARG A 245 23.83 -20.80 26.89
C ARG A 245 23.64 -22.31 27.11
N ASP A 246 24.72 -23.09 27.12
CA ASP A 246 24.66 -24.56 27.19
C ASP A 246 24.04 -25.04 28.52
N ASN A 247 24.32 -24.34 29.62
CA ASN A 247 23.68 -24.61 30.92
C ASN A 247 22.18 -24.29 30.90
N LEU A 248 21.76 -23.17 30.29
CA LEU A 248 20.35 -22.78 30.19
C LEU A 248 19.55 -23.74 29.30
N VAL A 249 20.12 -24.17 28.17
CA VAL A 249 19.54 -25.22 27.31
C VAL A 249 19.39 -26.53 28.09
N HIS A 250 20.40 -26.92 28.86
CA HIS A 250 20.33 -28.13 29.69
C HIS A 250 19.21 -28.10 30.74
N VAL A 251 18.83 -26.92 31.25
CA VAL A 251 17.69 -26.75 32.16
C VAL A 251 16.37 -26.34 31.46
N GLY A 252 16.27 -26.52 30.15
CA GLY A 252 15.01 -26.43 29.41
C GLY A 252 14.70 -25.10 28.73
N TRP A 253 15.67 -24.20 28.54
CA TRP A 253 15.52 -23.02 27.69
C TRP A 253 15.69 -23.37 26.21
N CYS A 254 14.93 -22.71 25.34
CA CYS A 254 15.12 -22.79 23.89
C CYS A 254 16.31 -21.91 23.48
N TYR A 255 17.30 -22.46 22.77
CA TYR A 255 18.35 -21.66 22.12
C TYR A 255 17.86 -21.21 20.74
N GLU A 256 17.80 -19.89 20.53
CA GLU A 256 17.25 -19.30 19.31
C GLU A 256 18.34 -18.88 18.30
N GLY A 257 19.62 -19.02 18.69
CA GLY A 257 20.77 -18.70 17.85
C GLY A 257 21.59 -17.50 18.36
N VAL A 258 22.37 -16.92 17.47
CA VAL A 258 23.12 -15.67 17.74
C VAL A 258 22.23 -14.51 17.33
N GLY A 259 21.73 -13.73 18.29
CA GLY A 259 20.86 -12.59 18.02
C GLY A 259 21.60 -11.43 17.33
N TRP A 260 22.87 -11.22 17.69
CA TRP A 260 23.78 -10.29 17.02
C TRP A 260 25.23 -10.61 17.38
N ILE A 261 26.17 -10.03 16.62
CA ILE A 261 27.59 -9.98 17.00
C ILE A 261 27.84 -8.67 17.76
N ALA A 262 28.57 -8.71 18.87
CA ALA A 262 28.98 -7.52 19.62
C ALA A 262 30.50 -7.29 19.49
N PRO A 263 30.97 -6.02 19.41
CA PRO A 263 32.40 -5.70 19.52
C PRO A 263 32.89 -5.85 20.97
N ARG A 264 34.18 -6.18 21.14
CA ARG A 264 34.87 -6.20 22.45
C ARG A 264 35.33 -4.83 22.96
N THR A 265 35.00 -3.76 22.23
CA THR A 265 35.31 -2.38 22.56
C THR A 265 34.19 -1.48 22.05
N GLY A 266 33.67 -0.58 22.88
CA GLY A 266 32.53 0.25 22.51
C GLY A 266 31.96 1.00 23.71
N LEU A 267 30.64 1.22 23.73
CA LEU A 267 29.93 1.67 24.93
C LEU A 267 29.44 0.47 25.73
N ASP A 268 29.65 0.46 27.05
CA ASP A 268 29.28 -0.67 27.92
C ASP A 268 27.76 -0.93 27.92
N VAL A 269 27.34 -2.15 27.57
CA VAL A 269 25.96 -2.62 27.83
C VAL A 269 25.97 -3.38 29.15
N PHE A 270 25.33 -2.79 30.15
CA PHE A 270 25.30 -3.30 31.52
C PHE A 270 24.26 -4.40 31.67
N ARG A 271 24.65 -5.56 32.21
CA ARG A 271 23.73 -6.64 32.60
C ARG A 271 23.33 -6.47 34.07
N LEU A 272 22.03 -6.57 34.34
CA LEU A 272 21.45 -6.61 35.68
C LEU A 272 20.54 -7.82 35.83
N TYR A 273 20.39 -8.30 37.06
CA TYR A 273 19.55 -9.43 37.44
C TYR A 273 18.63 -9.04 38.61
N ASN A 274 17.35 -9.39 38.53
CA ASN A 274 16.38 -9.15 39.60
C ASN A 274 16.17 -10.42 40.45
N PRO A 275 16.77 -10.51 41.66
CA PRO A 275 16.68 -11.71 42.49
C PRO A 275 15.28 -11.99 43.05
N ASN A 276 14.33 -11.05 42.91
CA ASN A 276 12.95 -11.20 43.38
C ASN A 276 11.99 -11.73 42.30
N ALA A 277 12.41 -11.69 41.02
CA ALA A 277 11.58 -12.07 39.88
C ALA A 277 12.19 -13.21 39.04
N GLY A 278 13.52 -13.26 38.93
CA GLY A 278 14.23 -14.13 37.97
C GLY A 278 14.67 -13.40 36.70
N ASP A 279 14.16 -12.19 36.46
CA ASP A 279 14.38 -11.42 35.24
C ASP A 279 15.82 -10.88 35.10
N HIS A 280 16.16 -10.48 33.87
CA HIS A 280 17.39 -9.78 33.53
C HIS A 280 17.10 -8.53 32.70
N HIS A 281 17.88 -7.47 32.93
CA HIS A 281 17.79 -6.22 32.17
C HIS A 281 19.14 -5.81 31.58
N TYR A 282 19.08 -5.11 30.45
CA TYR A 282 20.24 -4.73 29.65
C TYR A 282 20.10 -3.27 29.21
N THR A 283 21.13 -2.45 29.46
CA THR A 283 21.06 -1.02 29.14
C THR A 283 22.43 -0.37 28.92
N LEU A 284 22.48 0.67 28.06
CA LEU A 284 23.58 1.64 27.97
C LEU A 284 23.53 2.73 29.05
N SER A 285 22.39 2.88 29.73
CA SER A 285 22.18 3.96 30.71
C SER A 285 22.77 3.59 32.06
N ASP A 286 23.91 4.20 32.40
CA ASP A 286 24.51 4.09 33.73
C ASP A 286 23.59 4.69 34.82
N GLU A 287 22.68 5.61 34.47
CA GLU A 287 21.66 6.14 35.40
C GLU A 287 20.56 5.11 35.70
N GLU A 288 20.05 4.42 34.66
CA GLU A 288 19.09 3.32 34.79
C GLU A 288 19.70 2.18 35.60
N ARG A 289 20.94 1.78 35.29
CA ARG A 289 21.73 0.79 36.04
C ARG A 289 21.84 1.15 37.52
N ARG A 290 22.24 2.38 37.85
CA ARG A 290 22.35 2.86 39.24
C ARG A 290 21.00 2.86 39.96
N THR A 291 19.93 3.22 39.26
CA THR A 291 18.56 3.27 39.79
C THR A 291 18.05 1.87 40.11
N LEU A 292 18.20 0.91 39.20
CA LEU A 292 17.82 -0.49 39.39
C LEU A 292 18.60 -1.13 40.55
N VAL A 293 19.91 -0.90 40.65
CA VAL A 293 20.72 -1.35 41.79
C VAL A 293 20.24 -0.74 43.10
N HIS A 294 19.85 0.53 43.12
CA HIS A 294 19.32 1.19 44.32
C HIS A 294 18.00 0.57 44.80
N VAL A 295 17.14 0.09 43.88
CA VAL A 295 15.89 -0.62 44.22
C VAL A 295 16.05 -2.14 44.35
N GLY A 296 17.28 -2.65 44.46
CA GLY A 296 17.56 -4.03 44.88
C GLY A 296 18.01 -5.01 43.78
N TRP A 297 18.24 -4.55 42.55
CA TRP A 297 18.77 -5.40 41.48
C TRP A 297 20.27 -5.67 41.68
N ARG A 298 20.74 -6.84 41.25
CA ARG A 298 22.16 -7.16 41.18
C ARG A 298 22.74 -6.65 39.86
N TYR A 299 23.70 -5.73 39.92
CA TYR A 299 24.57 -5.45 38.77
C TYR A 299 25.55 -6.60 38.57
N GLU A 300 25.58 -7.16 37.36
CA GLU A 300 26.37 -8.35 37.03
C GLU A 300 27.70 -8.01 36.35
N GLY A 301 27.79 -6.82 35.76
CA GLY A 301 28.93 -6.37 34.96
C GLY A 301 28.51 -5.83 33.59
N VAL A 302 29.51 -5.64 32.73
CA VAL A 302 29.30 -5.37 31.30
C VAL A 302 29.10 -6.72 30.60
N GLY A 303 27.96 -6.93 29.94
CA GLY A 303 27.67 -8.18 29.22
C GLY A 303 28.36 -8.23 27.85
N TRP A 304 28.39 -7.10 27.17
CA TRP A 304 29.07 -6.82 25.91
C TRP A 304 29.17 -5.31 25.71
N HIS A 305 29.78 -4.85 24.61
CA HIS A 305 29.79 -3.43 24.24
C HIS A 305 28.92 -3.18 23.01
N SER A 306 28.34 -1.98 22.92
CA SER A 306 27.69 -1.47 21.72
C SER A 306 28.70 -0.95 20.71
N ALA A 307 28.45 -1.22 19.42
CA ALA A 307 29.06 -0.48 18.33
C ALA A 307 28.59 0.99 18.32
N GLY A 308 29.20 1.81 17.45
CA GLY A 308 28.70 3.15 17.14
C GLY A 308 27.44 3.12 16.27
N LYS A 309 26.86 4.30 15.97
CA LYS A 309 25.61 4.44 15.19
C LYS A 309 25.65 3.96 13.72
N GLY A 310 26.77 3.42 13.26
CA GLY A 310 26.90 2.71 11.99
C GLY A 310 26.82 1.18 12.12
N GLY A 311 26.63 0.66 13.34
CA GLY A 311 26.33 -0.75 13.59
C GLY A 311 24.87 -1.11 13.26
N VAL A 312 24.51 -2.38 13.46
CA VAL A 312 23.12 -2.84 13.33
C VAL A 312 22.33 -2.32 14.53
N PRO A 313 21.24 -1.54 14.36
CA PRO A 313 20.43 -1.09 15.49
C PRO A 313 19.73 -2.28 16.14
N LEU A 314 19.76 -2.34 17.47
CA LEU A 314 18.88 -3.23 18.23
C LEU A 314 17.70 -2.43 18.75
N LEU A 315 16.52 -2.89 18.38
CA LEU A 315 15.23 -2.45 18.88
C LEU A 315 15.01 -3.08 20.27
N ARG A 316 14.26 -2.38 21.13
CA ARG A 316 13.85 -2.83 22.47
C ARG A 316 12.34 -2.74 22.57
N GLU A 317 11.71 -3.85 22.94
CA GLU A 317 10.26 -3.94 23.11
C GLU A 317 9.96 -4.37 24.55
N TYR A 318 9.12 -3.61 25.26
CA TYR A 318 8.69 -3.92 26.61
C TYR A 318 7.29 -4.53 26.62
N ASN A 319 7.09 -5.64 27.35
CA ASN A 319 5.80 -6.28 27.52
C ASN A 319 5.09 -5.78 28.81
N PRO A 320 4.09 -4.89 28.71
CA PRO A 320 3.35 -4.42 29.88
C PRO A 320 2.39 -5.48 30.47
N ASN A 321 2.15 -6.58 29.75
CA ASN A 321 1.19 -7.63 30.11
C ASN A 321 1.88 -8.86 30.76
N ALA A 322 3.22 -8.88 30.81
CA ALA A 322 3.97 -9.92 31.51
C ALA A 322 3.84 -9.77 33.04
N LYS A 323 3.76 -10.89 33.78
CA LYS A 323 3.55 -10.90 35.25
C LYS A 323 4.65 -10.16 36.02
N VAL A 324 5.86 -10.16 35.48
CA VAL A 324 6.91 -9.18 35.74
C VAL A 324 7.34 -8.69 34.36
N GLY A 325 7.47 -7.37 34.17
CA GLY A 325 7.62 -6.77 32.85
C GLY A 325 8.87 -7.26 32.11
N ALA A 326 8.67 -7.94 30.97
CA ALA A 326 9.74 -8.52 30.17
C ALA A 326 10.19 -7.56 29.07
N HIS A 327 11.47 -7.61 28.69
CA HIS A 327 12.01 -6.91 27.53
C HIS A 327 12.47 -7.92 26.46
N ASN A 328 12.18 -7.64 25.20
CA ASN A 328 12.84 -8.23 24.05
C ASN A 328 13.91 -7.25 23.51
N PHE A 329 14.96 -7.80 22.90
CA PHE A 329 15.99 -7.06 22.19
C PHE A 329 16.30 -7.74 20.87
N THR A 330 16.05 -7.04 19.76
CA THR A 330 16.10 -7.64 18.43
C THR A 330 16.71 -6.74 17.36
N VAL A 331 17.31 -7.36 16.35
CA VAL A 331 17.69 -6.69 15.10
C VAL A 331 16.55 -6.69 14.07
N SER A 332 15.47 -7.44 14.34
CA SER A 332 14.35 -7.62 13.42
C SER A 332 13.29 -6.54 13.57
N ARG A 333 13.04 -5.81 12.48
CA ARG A 333 11.89 -4.91 12.36
C ARG A 333 10.55 -5.67 12.29
N ASN A 334 10.56 -6.92 11.82
CA ASN A 334 9.35 -7.73 11.72
C ASN A 334 8.91 -8.20 13.11
N GLU A 335 9.86 -8.59 13.96
CA GLU A 335 9.59 -8.92 15.36
C GLU A 335 9.10 -7.70 16.15
N ASP A 336 9.79 -6.55 16.07
CA ASP A 336 9.35 -5.25 16.63
C ASP A 336 7.91 -4.91 16.22
N SER A 337 7.62 -4.95 14.91
CA SER A 337 6.29 -4.65 14.36
C SER A 337 5.23 -5.67 14.80
N HIS A 338 5.59 -6.96 14.92
CA HIS A 338 4.68 -7.99 15.37
C HIS A 338 4.37 -7.87 16.86
N LEU A 339 5.39 -7.79 17.71
CA LEU A 339 5.25 -7.65 19.17
C LEU A 339 4.44 -6.40 19.53
N THR A 340 4.70 -5.27 18.87
CA THR A 340 3.91 -4.04 19.06
C THR A 340 2.46 -4.19 18.60
N SER A 341 2.20 -4.87 17.47
CA SER A 341 0.83 -5.18 17.02
C SER A 341 0.04 -6.06 18.00
N VAL A 342 0.71 -6.90 18.80
CA VAL A 342 0.10 -7.72 19.86
C VAL A 342 0.22 -7.13 21.27
N GLY A 343 0.46 -5.81 21.37
CA GLY A 343 0.33 -5.04 22.61
C GLY A 343 1.61 -4.91 23.45
N TRP A 344 2.79 -5.08 22.86
CA TRP A 344 4.06 -4.65 23.47
C TRP A 344 4.32 -3.16 23.16
N ASN A 345 5.14 -2.51 23.98
CA ASN A 345 5.59 -1.14 23.79
C ASN A 345 6.96 -1.13 23.11
N GLY A 346 7.05 -0.69 21.85
CA GLY A 346 8.33 -0.47 21.16
C GLY A 346 9.01 0.80 21.69
N GLU A 347 10.19 0.68 22.26
CA GLU A 347 10.95 1.78 22.88
C GLU A 347 12.05 2.34 21.96
N GLY A 348 12.22 1.75 20.77
CA GLY A 348 13.20 2.18 19.78
C GLY A 348 14.59 1.56 20.00
N VAL A 349 15.63 2.24 19.51
CA VAL A 349 17.00 1.66 19.48
C VAL A 349 17.69 1.76 20.84
N ALA A 350 17.91 0.63 21.50
CA ALA A 350 18.60 0.58 22.79
C ALA A 350 20.14 0.60 22.67
N TRP A 351 20.71 -0.10 21.68
CA TRP A 351 22.13 -0.04 21.34
C TRP A 351 22.38 -0.53 19.90
N TYR A 352 23.65 -0.70 19.51
CA TYR A 352 24.04 -1.19 18.19
C TYR A 352 24.94 -2.43 18.28
N GLY A 353 24.63 -3.47 17.51
CA GLY A 353 25.53 -4.60 17.25
C GLY A 353 26.61 -4.24 16.24
N ALA A 354 27.66 -5.06 16.16
CA ALA A 354 28.66 -4.93 15.10
C ALA A 354 28.00 -5.21 13.74
N ALA A 355 28.01 -4.21 12.84
CA ALA A 355 27.57 -4.45 11.47
C ALA A 355 28.63 -5.23 10.69
N THR A 356 28.17 -6.33 10.10
CA THR A 356 28.81 -7.05 9.01
C THR A 356 27.98 -6.72 7.77
N CYS A 357 28.51 -5.84 6.91
CA CYS A 357 27.82 -5.40 5.72
C CYS A 357 28.36 -6.16 4.51
N ALA A 358 27.48 -6.83 3.76
CA ALA A 358 27.77 -7.20 2.39
C ALA A 358 27.27 -6.07 1.50
N ALA A 359 28.19 -5.36 0.84
CA ALA A 359 27.88 -4.26 -0.06
C ALA A 359 28.30 -4.64 -1.49
N ALA A 360 27.39 -4.51 -2.46
CA ALA A 360 27.70 -4.69 -3.87
C ALA A 360 27.91 -3.34 -4.57
N SER A 361 28.90 -3.30 -5.46
CA SER A 361 29.08 -2.23 -6.43
C SER A 361 28.41 -2.65 -7.75
N VAL A 362 27.36 -1.93 -8.15
CA VAL A 362 26.57 -2.19 -9.37
C VAL A 362 26.58 -0.98 -10.31
N GLY A 363 26.41 -1.20 -11.62
CA GLY A 363 26.48 -0.16 -12.66
C GLY A 363 27.75 -0.24 -13.53
N SER A 364 27.76 0.56 -14.60
CA SER A 364 28.76 0.59 -15.67
C SER A 364 29.61 1.87 -15.63
N GLU A 365 30.41 2.14 -16.68
CA GLU A 365 31.18 3.38 -16.82
C GLU A 365 30.25 4.61 -16.80
N GLY A 366 30.37 5.41 -15.74
CA GLY A 366 29.48 6.55 -15.45
C GLY A 366 29.33 6.79 -13.95
N GLY A 367 29.28 5.71 -13.15
CA GLY A 367 29.42 5.79 -11.70
C GLY A 367 28.77 4.63 -10.96
N SER A 368 29.59 3.81 -10.27
CA SER A 368 29.10 2.68 -9.48
C SER A 368 28.14 3.12 -8.38
N HIS A 369 26.99 2.46 -8.30
CA HIS A 369 26.05 2.57 -7.20
C HIS A 369 26.40 1.52 -6.13
N GLU A 370 26.23 1.88 -4.86
CA GLU A 370 26.40 0.97 -3.73
C GLU A 370 25.02 0.48 -3.28
N VAL A 371 24.84 -0.83 -3.20
CA VAL A 371 23.69 -1.47 -2.55
C VAL A 371 24.17 -2.32 -1.39
N ARG A 372 23.52 -2.21 -0.23
CA ARG A 372 23.94 -2.79 1.05
C ARG A 372 22.98 -3.87 1.52
N SER A 373 23.53 -4.84 2.25
CA SER A 373 22.73 -5.89 2.88
C SER A 373 21.87 -5.37 4.03
N THR A 374 20.58 -5.68 4.00
CA THR A 374 19.67 -5.53 5.14
C THR A 374 19.87 -6.71 6.10
N GLN A 375 19.76 -6.49 7.41
CA GLN A 375 19.65 -7.59 8.38
C GLN A 375 18.17 -7.86 8.64
N LEU A 376 17.77 -9.14 8.60
CA LEU A 376 16.41 -9.63 8.82
C LEU A 376 16.47 -10.88 9.71
N ASP A 377 15.32 -11.49 10.00
CA ASP A 377 15.19 -12.63 10.92
C ASP A 377 16.14 -13.78 10.56
N GLY A 378 17.16 -13.97 11.41
CA GLY A 378 18.15 -15.05 11.27
C GLY A 378 19.16 -14.90 10.12
N GLY A 379 19.25 -13.74 9.45
CA GLY A 379 20.18 -13.60 8.32
C GLY A 379 20.39 -12.22 7.70
N SER A 380 21.51 -12.10 6.98
CA SER A 380 21.79 -10.96 6.10
C SER A 380 21.19 -11.18 4.72
N TYR A 381 20.61 -10.13 4.12
CA TYR A 381 19.99 -10.17 2.80
C TYR A 381 20.54 -9.07 1.91
N LEU A 382 21.18 -9.45 0.80
CA LEU A 382 21.68 -8.53 -0.22
C LEU A 382 20.74 -8.57 -1.43
N PHE A 383 19.90 -7.56 -1.53
CA PHE A 383 18.99 -7.36 -2.67
C PHE A 383 19.74 -6.68 -3.81
N LEU A 384 19.76 -7.31 -4.98
CA LEU A 384 20.43 -6.81 -6.17
C LEU A 384 19.41 -6.37 -7.25
N PRO A 385 19.68 -5.28 -7.97
CA PRO A 385 18.82 -4.81 -9.06
C PRO A 385 18.87 -5.73 -10.28
N SER A 386 17.91 -5.57 -11.20
CA SER A 386 17.81 -6.35 -12.45
C SER A 386 19.11 -6.37 -13.27
N HIS A 387 19.83 -5.24 -13.28
CA HIS A 387 21.07 -5.05 -14.02
C HIS A 387 22.34 -5.56 -13.31
N ALA A 388 22.23 -6.21 -12.15
CA ALA A 388 23.39 -6.81 -11.49
C ALA A 388 23.86 -8.07 -12.25
N THR A 389 25.10 -8.02 -12.75
CA THR A 389 25.68 -9.04 -13.62
C THR A 389 26.49 -10.06 -12.84
N ASP A 390 26.96 -11.09 -13.53
CA ASP A 390 27.91 -12.08 -12.99
C ASP A 390 29.27 -11.48 -12.60
N GLU A 391 29.58 -10.28 -13.09
CA GLU A 391 30.77 -9.48 -12.77
C GLU A 391 30.56 -8.54 -11.58
N THR A 392 29.31 -8.29 -11.14
CA THR A 392 28.99 -7.43 -9.99
C THR A 392 29.84 -7.81 -8.77
N VAL A 393 30.60 -6.83 -8.26
CA VAL A 393 31.58 -7.03 -7.20
C VAL A 393 30.92 -6.82 -5.84
N VAL A 394 30.87 -7.89 -5.05
CA VAL A 394 30.44 -7.89 -3.65
C VAL A 394 31.67 -7.74 -2.75
N ARG A 395 31.56 -6.84 -1.77
CA ARG A 395 32.55 -6.54 -0.74
C ARG A 395 31.95 -6.88 0.61
N PHE A 396 32.76 -7.44 1.49
CA PHE A 396 32.40 -7.60 2.90
C PHE A 396 33.13 -6.52 3.69
N THR A 397 32.40 -5.73 4.47
CA THR A 397 32.96 -4.68 5.33
C THR A 397 32.38 -4.73 6.73
N ASP A 398 33.10 -4.16 7.69
CA ASP A 398 32.56 -3.90 9.02
C ASP A 398 31.79 -2.56 9.08
N TRP A 399 31.37 -2.19 10.29
CA TRP A 399 30.69 -0.93 10.62
C TRP A 399 31.55 0.34 10.45
N ALA A 400 32.88 0.20 10.34
CA ALA A 400 33.80 1.30 10.04
C ALA A 400 34.02 1.46 8.52
N GLY A 401 33.71 0.42 7.74
CA GLY A 401 33.93 0.35 6.29
C GLY A 401 35.21 -0.40 5.90
N ASP A 402 35.92 -1.00 6.85
CA ASP A 402 37.14 -1.76 6.59
C ASP A 402 36.81 -3.13 5.96
N LEU A 403 37.61 -3.56 4.98
CA LEU A 403 37.37 -4.80 4.23
C LEU A 403 37.60 -6.05 5.09
N LEU A 404 36.53 -6.81 5.31
CA LEU A 404 36.55 -8.11 5.96
C LEU A 404 36.97 -9.23 5.00
N ARG A 405 37.54 -10.30 5.57
CA ARG A 405 37.92 -11.54 4.87
C ARG A 405 37.22 -12.74 5.51
N PRO A 406 35.89 -12.89 5.32
CA PRO A 406 35.12 -13.97 5.94
C PRO A 406 35.54 -15.33 5.40
N TYR A 407 35.17 -16.38 6.11
CA TYR A 407 35.31 -17.77 5.67
C TYR A 407 33.95 -18.27 5.18
N VAL A 408 33.88 -18.81 3.97
CA VAL A 408 32.68 -19.49 3.47
C VAL A 408 32.73 -20.96 3.89
N GLN A 409 31.60 -21.49 4.37
CA GLN A 409 31.44 -22.91 4.65
C GLN A 409 30.66 -23.60 3.53
N GLN A 410 31.25 -24.65 2.96
CA GLN A 410 30.70 -25.40 1.83
C GLN A 410 31.00 -26.90 2.03
N GLY A 411 29.95 -27.72 2.16
CA GLY A 411 30.08 -29.18 2.31
C GLY A 411 30.95 -29.63 3.51
N GLY A 412 30.89 -28.90 4.62
CA GLY A 412 31.72 -29.16 5.81
C GLY A 412 33.20 -28.73 5.69
N ARG A 413 33.59 -28.09 4.59
CA ARG A 413 34.89 -27.44 4.41
C ARG A 413 34.76 -25.93 4.58
N GLU A 414 35.83 -25.30 5.05
CA GLU A 414 35.90 -23.86 5.31
C GLU A 414 37.01 -23.22 4.46
N SER A 415 36.66 -22.18 3.70
CA SER A 415 37.55 -21.49 2.75
C SER A 415 37.58 -19.99 3.03
N ARG A 416 38.75 -19.39 3.26
CA ARG A 416 38.88 -17.93 3.44
C ARG A 416 38.58 -17.22 2.10
N VAL A 417 37.79 -16.15 2.17
CA VAL A 417 37.56 -15.22 1.06
C VAL A 417 38.59 -14.10 1.14
N ASP A 418 39.51 -14.08 0.18
CA ASP A 418 40.51 -13.03 0.05
C ASP A 418 40.03 -11.93 -0.91
N GLY A 419 39.49 -10.85 -0.34
CA GLY A 419 39.11 -9.63 -1.06
C GLY A 419 37.69 -9.64 -1.64
N PRO A 420 37.36 -8.64 -2.48
CA PRO A 420 36.05 -8.56 -3.14
C PRO A 420 35.85 -9.72 -4.13
N LEU A 421 34.64 -10.27 -4.19
CA LEU A 421 34.28 -11.36 -5.09
C LEU A 421 33.22 -10.93 -6.10
N THR A 422 33.31 -11.43 -7.32
CA THR A 422 32.21 -11.27 -8.29
C THR A 422 31.04 -12.20 -7.93
N LEU A 423 29.84 -11.86 -8.37
CA LEU A 423 28.64 -12.69 -8.16
C LEU A 423 28.83 -14.12 -8.72
N ALA A 424 29.51 -14.28 -9.86
CA ALA A 424 29.88 -15.59 -10.39
C ALA A 424 30.87 -16.37 -9.51
N ALA A 425 31.75 -15.69 -8.76
CA ALA A 425 32.62 -16.34 -7.78
C ALA A 425 31.83 -16.80 -6.56
N LEU A 426 30.91 -15.97 -6.04
CA LEU A 426 30.04 -16.34 -4.92
C LEU A 426 29.10 -17.51 -5.25
N ARG A 427 28.55 -17.58 -6.46
CA ARG A 427 27.72 -18.73 -6.90
C ARG A 427 28.45 -20.07 -6.89
N ARG A 428 29.80 -20.08 -6.94
CA ARG A 428 30.60 -21.31 -6.82
C ARG A 428 30.89 -21.71 -5.36
N LEU A 429 30.64 -20.82 -4.40
CA LEU A 429 30.94 -21.00 -2.98
C LEU A 429 29.69 -21.25 -2.13
N GLY A 430 28.55 -20.66 -2.51
CA GLY A 430 27.25 -20.87 -1.87
C GLY A 430 26.40 -21.97 -2.52
N SER A 431 25.11 -21.98 -2.16
CA SER A 431 24.07 -22.86 -2.70
C SER A 431 22.86 -22.04 -3.15
N ALA A 432 22.30 -22.33 -4.33
CA ALA A 432 21.03 -21.74 -4.75
C ALA A 432 19.84 -22.43 -4.06
N ASN A 433 18.84 -21.66 -3.65
CA ASN A 433 17.53 -22.20 -3.26
C ASN A 433 16.71 -22.61 -4.51
N GLY A 434 15.51 -23.19 -4.30
CA GLY A 434 14.60 -23.55 -5.40
C GLY A 434 14.01 -22.37 -6.20
N GLN A 435 14.26 -21.14 -5.78
CA GLN A 435 13.81 -19.90 -6.43
C GLN A 435 14.95 -19.15 -7.15
N GLY A 436 16.19 -19.66 -7.07
CA GLY A 436 17.39 -19.10 -7.70
C GLY A 436 18.21 -18.12 -6.83
N ASP A 437 17.78 -17.83 -5.61
CA ASP A 437 18.51 -16.96 -4.68
C ASP A 437 19.73 -17.69 -4.10
N LEU A 438 20.85 -16.99 -3.95
CA LEU A 438 22.12 -17.57 -3.52
C LEU A 438 22.31 -17.42 -2.02
N SER A 439 22.24 -18.52 -1.27
CA SER A 439 22.59 -18.55 0.16
C SER A 439 24.07 -18.93 0.36
N LEU A 440 24.74 -18.20 1.24
CA LEU A 440 26.12 -18.39 1.68
C LEU A 440 26.14 -18.55 3.20
N SER A 441 26.94 -19.48 3.72
CA SER A 441 27.26 -19.55 5.16
C SER A 441 28.62 -18.90 5.40
N LEU A 442 28.64 -17.79 6.12
CA LEU A 442 29.79 -16.89 6.28
C LEU A 442 30.21 -16.78 7.76
N ARG A 443 31.41 -17.23 8.09
CA ARG A 443 32.04 -16.99 9.40
C ARG A 443 32.98 -15.79 9.31
N MET A 444 32.70 -14.73 10.06
CA MET A 444 33.47 -13.47 9.99
C MET A 444 34.88 -13.56 10.61
N ALA A 445 35.03 -14.38 11.67
CA ALA A 445 36.31 -14.70 12.29
C ALA A 445 36.28 -16.12 12.88
N PRO A 446 37.41 -16.85 13.02
CA PRO A 446 37.43 -18.29 13.36
C PRO A 446 36.78 -18.72 14.69
N ARG A 447 36.33 -17.78 15.53
CA ARG A 447 35.67 -18.05 16.83
C ARG A 447 34.18 -17.68 16.86
N LEU A 448 33.65 -17.11 15.78
CA LEU A 448 32.25 -16.71 15.67
C LEU A 448 31.42 -17.80 15.01
N SER A 449 30.12 -17.80 15.28
CA SER A 449 29.16 -18.63 14.57
C SER A 449 29.06 -18.21 13.09
N PRO A 450 28.83 -19.14 12.15
CA PRO A 450 28.53 -18.76 10.76
C PRO A 450 27.18 -18.04 10.70
N GLN A 451 27.14 -16.90 10.01
CA GLN A 451 25.91 -16.18 9.66
C GLN A 451 25.47 -16.56 8.24
N SER A 452 24.18 -16.45 7.94
CA SER A 452 23.67 -16.58 6.59
C SER A 452 23.78 -15.24 5.84
N LEU A 453 24.15 -15.31 4.56
CA LEU A 453 23.90 -14.24 3.59
C LEU A 453 23.10 -14.82 2.43
N THR A 454 21.88 -14.33 2.24
CA THR A 454 21.07 -14.62 1.06
C THR A 454 21.18 -13.47 0.07
N ILE A 455 21.60 -13.76 -1.16
CA ILE A 455 21.69 -12.80 -2.25
C ILE A 455 20.52 -13.05 -3.21
N MET A 456 19.58 -12.12 -3.23
CA MET A 456 18.42 -12.12 -4.12
C MET A 456 18.69 -11.14 -5.27
N ARG A 457 18.05 -11.34 -6.43
CA ARG A 457 18.15 -10.41 -7.55
C ARG A 457 16.81 -10.22 -8.24
N SER A 458 16.47 -8.96 -8.49
CA SER A 458 15.35 -8.56 -9.34
C SER A 458 15.53 -9.01 -10.80
N ALA A 459 14.51 -8.80 -11.61
CA ALA A 459 14.55 -9.00 -13.05
C ALA A 459 13.47 -8.12 -13.72
N ARG A 460 13.76 -7.59 -14.91
CA ARG A 460 12.85 -6.77 -15.75
C ARG A 460 12.43 -5.40 -15.18
N ILE A 461 12.54 -5.21 -13.87
CA ILE A 461 12.24 -3.96 -13.16
C ILE A 461 13.40 -2.96 -13.27
N GLU A 462 13.09 -1.69 -13.50
CA GLU A 462 14.06 -0.59 -13.53
C GLU A 462 14.55 -0.20 -12.13
N THR A 463 15.54 0.69 -12.00
CA THR A 463 16.11 0.99 -10.67
C THR A 463 16.37 2.48 -10.46
N ILE A 464 15.88 2.99 -9.32
CA ILE A 464 16.14 4.36 -8.86
C ILE A 464 17.02 4.34 -7.61
N TYR A 465 18.08 5.14 -7.66
CA TYR A 465 19.02 5.35 -6.57
C TYR A 465 18.89 6.76 -6.01
N LEU A 466 18.62 6.84 -4.71
CA LEU A 466 18.66 8.07 -3.93
C LEU A 466 19.87 8.01 -2.98
N SER A 467 20.81 8.95 -3.07
CA SER A 467 21.94 9.06 -2.15
C SER A 467 21.95 10.44 -1.48
N SER A 468 21.70 10.53 -0.17
CA SER A 468 21.57 11.80 0.55
C SER A 468 22.88 12.60 0.61
N GLU A 469 22.79 13.94 0.50
CA GLU A 469 23.93 14.87 0.67
C GLU A 469 24.61 14.68 2.05
N ASP A 470 23.79 14.46 3.08
CA ASP A 470 24.20 14.07 4.43
C ASP A 470 23.29 12.94 4.92
N ALA A 471 23.66 11.70 4.62
CA ALA A 471 22.93 10.51 5.08
C ALA A 471 22.91 10.36 6.63
N LYS A 472 23.80 11.03 7.37
CA LYS A 472 23.93 10.89 8.83
C LYS A 472 22.99 11.80 9.63
N ALA A 473 22.73 13.02 9.14
CA ALA A 473 21.80 13.96 9.80
C ALA A 473 20.55 14.30 8.97
N ARG A 474 20.56 14.05 7.66
CA ARG A 474 19.47 14.37 6.71
C ARG A 474 19.10 13.21 5.77
N GLY A 475 19.53 11.99 6.08
CA GLY A 475 19.24 10.78 5.29
C GLY A 475 17.78 10.31 5.36
N ARG A 476 17.51 9.13 4.79
CA ARG A 476 16.18 8.49 4.78
C ARG A 476 15.45 8.57 6.12
N ALA A 477 16.11 8.17 7.21
CA ALA A 477 15.51 8.16 8.54
C ALA A 477 15.10 9.55 9.05
N TYR A 478 15.75 10.64 8.60
CA TYR A 478 15.33 12.01 8.92
C TYR A 478 14.03 12.39 8.20
N VAL A 479 13.81 11.91 6.97
CA VAL A 479 12.59 12.13 6.17
C VAL A 479 11.43 11.26 6.67
N GLU A 480 11.65 9.96 6.86
CA GLU A 480 10.61 9.04 7.36
C GLU A 480 10.14 9.39 8.78
N ALA A 481 11.01 9.97 9.63
CA ALA A 481 10.66 10.38 11.00
C ALA A 481 9.88 11.71 11.10
N ASP A 482 9.20 12.14 10.04
CA ASP A 482 8.30 13.29 10.03
C ASP A 482 6.83 12.85 9.94
N PRO A 483 6.01 13.00 11.00
CA PRO A 483 4.60 12.65 10.93
C PRO A 483 3.80 13.51 9.93
N ARG A 484 4.35 14.64 9.46
CA ARG A 484 3.69 15.54 8.48
C ARG A 484 4.29 15.54 7.09
N HIS A 485 5.23 14.63 6.77
CA HIS A 485 5.88 14.52 5.46
C HIS A 485 6.35 15.87 4.83
N GLU A 486 6.71 16.85 5.66
CA GLU A 486 7.16 18.20 5.27
C GLU A 486 8.68 18.22 5.03
N ARG A 487 9.43 17.44 5.81
CA ARG A 487 10.90 17.36 5.75
C ARG A 487 11.39 16.94 4.37
N LYS A 488 12.20 17.81 3.78
CA LYS A 488 12.92 17.58 2.51
C LYS A 488 14.37 17.24 2.81
N ALA A 489 14.88 16.17 2.19
CA ALA A 489 16.31 15.88 2.08
C ALA A 489 16.81 16.28 0.69
N LYS A 490 18.08 16.68 0.59
CA LYS A 490 18.80 16.75 -0.69
C LYS A 490 19.39 15.38 -1.01
N VAL A 491 19.26 14.96 -2.25
CA VAL A 491 19.75 13.67 -2.75
C VAL A 491 20.43 13.84 -4.10
N VAL A 492 21.48 13.04 -4.32
CA VAL A 492 21.92 12.65 -5.65
C VAL A 492 20.98 11.57 -6.15
N VAL A 493 20.24 11.85 -7.24
CA VAL A 493 19.43 10.87 -7.94
C VAL A 493 20.23 10.24 -9.09
N SER A 494 20.00 8.96 -9.34
CA SER A 494 20.40 8.22 -10.54
C SER A 494 19.28 7.24 -10.90
N ALA A 495 18.98 7.05 -12.18
CA ALA A 495 18.00 6.05 -12.62
C ALA A 495 18.50 5.28 -13.85
N VAL A 496 18.26 3.98 -13.88
CA VAL A 496 18.72 3.06 -14.94
C VAL A 496 17.67 2.03 -15.29
N ASP A 497 17.66 1.59 -16.55
CA ASP A 497 16.77 0.54 -17.03
C ASP A 497 17.13 -0.83 -16.44
N ALA A 498 16.30 -1.83 -16.69
CA ALA A 498 16.50 -3.20 -16.20
C ALA A 498 17.80 -3.88 -16.68
N ARG A 499 18.55 -3.28 -17.61
CA ARG A 499 19.84 -3.74 -18.16
C ARG A 499 21.03 -2.86 -17.73
N GLY A 500 20.78 -1.73 -17.07
CA GLY A 500 21.81 -0.78 -16.61
C GLY A 500 22.07 0.38 -17.59
N GLY A 501 21.24 0.57 -18.61
CA GLY A 501 21.25 1.75 -19.47
C GLY A 501 20.73 2.98 -18.70
N VAL A 502 21.36 4.14 -18.90
CA VAL A 502 21.05 5.34 -18.11
C VAL A 502 19.74 5.99 -18.56
N ILE A 503 18.79 6.12 -17.63
CA ILE A 503 17.54 6.89 -17.79
C ILE A 503 17.75 8.30 -17.23
N TYR A 504 18.34 8.40 -16.02
CA TYR A 504 18.69 9.65 -15.38
C TYR A 504 20.16 9.69 -15.00
N GLU A 505 20.93 10.44 -15.78
CA GLU A 505 22.32 10.79 -15.52
C GLU A 505 22.50 11.34 -14.11
N ARG A 506 23.40 10.74 -13.32
CA ARG A 506 23.59 11.00 -11.89
C ARG A 506 23.76 12.49 -11.58
N ASP A 507 23.07 12.98 -10.54
CA ASP A 507 23.22 14.39 -10.13
C ASP A 507 24.67 14.73 -9.73
N ASP A 508 25.17 15.84 -10.25
CA ASP A 508 26.50 16.34 -9.93
C ASP A 508 26.49 17.19 -8.66
N ALA A 509 26.80 16.56 -7.54
CA ALA A 509 26.96 17.20 -6.24
C ALA A 509 27.99 18.34 -6.24
N SER A 510 29.06 18.27 -7.06
CA SER A 510 30.09 19.31 -7.12
C SER A 510 29.56 20.63 -7.70
N LYS A 511 28.51 20.56 -8.52
CA LYS A 511 27.82 21.72 -9.11
C LYS A 511 26.71 22.28 -8.22
N GLY A 512 26.49 21.72 -7.02
CA GLY A 512 25.47 22.16 -6.05
C GLY A 512 24.02 21.98 -6.50
N LYS A 513 23.78 21.40 -7.67
CA LYS A 513 22.46 21.16 -8.26
C LYS A 513 21.98 19.75 -7.92
N LEU A 514 21.71 19.52 -6.64
CA LEU A 514 21.11 18.27 -6.18
C LEU A 514 19.59 18.26 -6.38
N SER A 515 19.05 17.06 -6.55
CA SER A 515 17.62 16.79 -6.43
C SER A 515 17.20 16.81 -4.96
N THR A 516 15.89 16.75 -4.70
CA THR A 516 15.34 16.62 -3.34
C THR A 516 14.29 15.52 -3.26
N VAL A 517 14.11 14.96 -2.07
CA VAL A 517 13.07 13.97 -1.76
C VAL A 517 12.35 14.36 -0.47
N LYS A 518 11.04 14.11 -0.41
CA LYS A 518 10.21 14.18 0.79
C LYS A 518 9.17 13.06 0.78
N GLY A 519 8.48 12.85 1.89
CA GLY A 519 7.28 12.01 1.93
C GLY A 519 6.10 12.59 1.13
N ARG A 520 5.07 11.77 0.92
CA ARG A 520 3.75 12.19 0.40
C ARG A 520 2.62 11.32 0.96
N GLY A 521 1.38 11.71 0.69
CA GLY A 521 0.18 10.92 0.95
C GLY A 521 -0.26 10.99 2.42
N ASN A 522 -1.56 10.85 2.65
CA ASN A 522 -2.15 11.01 3.98
C ASN A 522 -2.16 9.64 4.69
N SER A 523 -3.17 8.80 4.40
CA SER A 523 -3.34 7.46 4.99
C SER A 523 -2.12 6.56 4.78
N THR A 524 -1.56 6.51 3.56
CA THR A 524 -0.38 5.69 3.24
C THR A 524 0.88 6.11 4.01
N TRP A 525 1.01 7.38 4.41
CA TRP A 525 2.13 7.84 5.23
C TRP A 525 1.92 7.56 6.72
N GLY A 526 0.70 7.72 7.21
CA GLY A 526 0.34 7.43 8.61
C GLY A 526 0.39 5.93 8.92
N ILE A 527 -0.30 5.11 8.11
CA ILE A 527 -0.59 3.70 8.36
C ILE A 527 0.49 2.78 7.78
N GLY A 528 0.93 3.01 6.54
CA GLY A 528 1.80 2.07 5.82
C GLY A 528 3.17 1.87 6.46
N ASN A 529 3.60 0.62 6.65
CA ASN A 529 4.95 0.26 7.11
C ASN A 529 6.04 0.73 6.11
N LYS A 530 5.71 0.73 4.82
CA LYS A 530 6.52 1.16 3.68
C LYS A 530 6.08 2.54 3.21
N LYS A 531 6.97 3.54 3.30
CA LYS A 531 6.63 4.96 3.10
C LYS A 531 6.73 5.39 1.62
N PRO A 532 5.72 6.09 1.05
CA PRO A 532 5.76 6.64 -0.30
C PRO A 532 6.45 8.01 -0.36
N TYR A 533 6.98 8.38 -1.53
CA TYR A 533 7.83 9.56 -1.71
C TYR A 533 7.40 10.46 -2.88
N GLN A 534 7.78 11.74 -2.80
CA GLN A 534 7.89 12.62 -3.96
C GLN A 534 9.37 13.00 -4.15
N VAL A 535 9.90 12.73 -5.35
CA VAL A 535 11.22 13.18 -5.80
C VAL A 535 11.05 14.45 -6.63
N SER A 536 11.99 15.39 -6.49
CA SER A 536 12.02 16.65 -7.25
C SER A 536 13.42 16.87 -7.81
N LEU A 537 13.58 16.55 -9.09
CA LEU A 537 14.86 16.43 -9.80
C LEU A 537 15.57 17.77 -10.04
N SER A 538 16.91 17.75 -10.08
CA SER A 538 17.73 18.93 -10.36
C SER A 538 17.45 19.53 -11.75
N LYS A 539 17.31 18.67 -12.75
CA LYS A 539 16.95 18.93 -14.17
C LYS A 539 15.63 18.20 -14.51
N LYS A 540 14.91 18.67 -15.53
CA LYS A 540 13.78 17.91 -16.09
C LYS A 540 14.31 16.61 -16.72
N ALA A 541 13.57 15.51 -16.57
CA ALA A 541 13.81 14.25 -17.25
C ALA A 541 12.52 13.43 -17.36
N ASP A 542 12.47 12.54 -18.34
CA ASP A 542 11.51 11.43 -18.43
C ASP A 542 12.09 10.27 -17.62
N LEU A 543 11.49 9.92 -16.49
CA LEU A 543 11.94 8.79 -15.66
C LEU A 543 11.29 7.45 -16.07
N LEU A 544 10.33 7.47 -17.00
CA LEU A 544 9.64 6.28 -17.49
C LEU A 544 10.22 5.75 -18.81
N ALA A 545 11.32 6.36 -19.28
CA ALA A 545 12.08 5.99 -20.48
C ALA A 545 11.24 5.83 -21.77
N THR A 546 10.08 6.47 -21.85
CA THR A 546 9.16 6.44 -23.00
C THR A 546 9.77 7.06 -24.26
N GLY A 547 10.72 7.97 -24.08
CA GLY A 547 11.32 8.77 -25.14
C GLY A 547 10.51 10.01 -25.52
N ASN A 548 9.31 10.22 -24.94
CA ASN A 548 8.57 11.45 -25.13
C ASN A 548 9.25 12.61 -24.38
N LYS A 549 9.50 13.71 -25.08
CA LYS A 549 10.09 14.93 -24.48
C LYS A 549 9.09 15.70 -23.62
N GLU A 550 7.79 15.51 -23.85
CA GLU A 550 6.73 16.20 -23.11
C GLU A 550 6.60 15.65 -21.69
N ASN A 551 6.79 14.34 -21.53
CA ASN A 551 6.89 13.65 -20.24
C ASN A 551 7.98 14.23 -19.31
N GLN A 552 8.95 15.01 -19.82
CA GLN A 552 10.07 15.48 -19.01
C GLN A 552 9.66 16.43 -17.88
N SER A 553 9.71 15.92 -16.65
CA SER A 553 9.33 16.60 -15.41
C SER A 553 10.48 16.69 -14.43
N LYS A 554 10.35 17.60 -13.45
CA LYS A 554 11.14 17.55 -12.21
C LYS A 554 10.42 16.79 -11.10
N LYS A 555 9.09 16.95 -10.96
CA LYS A 555 8.29 16.29 -9.91
C LYS A 555 7.94 14.88 -10.38
N TRP A 556 8.34 13.89 -9.60
CA TRP A 556 8.03 12.47 -9.81
C TRP A 556 7.57 11.84 -8.49
N VAL A 557 6.76 10.80 -8.58
CA VAL A 557 6.10 10.16 -7.44
C VAL A 557 6.53 8.70 -7.35
N LEU A 558 6.75 8.22 -6.13
CA LEU A 558 7.02 6.81 -5.83
C LEU A 558 5.93 6.34 -4.88
N LEU A 559 4.92 5.65 -5.42
CA LEU A 559 3.85 5.04 -4.61
C LEU A 559 4.33 3.72 -4.03
N ALA A 560 4.11 3.54 -2.73
CA ALA A 560 4.49 2.33 -2.01
C ALA A 560 3.53 1.15 -2.26
N ASN A 561 2.34 1.45 -2.80
CA ASN A 561 1.18 0.56 -2.99
C ASN A 561 0.86 -0.28 -1.73
N ALA A 562 0.99 0.34 -0.55
CA ALA A 562 0.95 -0.37 0.74
C ALA A 562 -0.42 -0.94 1.13
N ALA A 563 -1.51 -0.53 0.47
CA ALA A 563 -2.83 -1.15 0.61
C ALA A 563 -3.11 -2.29 -0.41
N ASP A 564 -2.26 -2.43 -1.43
CA ASP A 564 -2.46 -3.38 -2.53
C ASP A 564 -1.56 -4.61 -2.36
N PRO A 565 -2.09 -5.77 -1.90
CA PRO A 565 -1.31 -7.00 -1.73
C PRO A 565 -0.87 -7.66 -3.05
N THR A 566 -1.07 -7.01 -4.21
CA THR A 566 -0.52 -7.41 -5.51
C THR A 566 0.52 -6.44 -6.08
N LEU A 567 0.54 -5.19 -5.59
CA LEU A 567 1.15 -3.98 -6.18
C LEU A 567 0.71 -3.61 -7.62
N MET A 568 -0.22 -4.32 -8.26
CA MET A 568 -0.61 -4.15 -9.68
C MET A 568 -1.80 -3.22 -9.92
N ARG A 569 -2.68 -2.99 -8.94
CA ARG A 569 -4.02 -2.43 -9.16
C ARG A 569 -3.98 -1.04 -9.80
N SER A 570 -3.10 -0.16 -9.30
CA SER A 570 -2.87 1.17 -9.86
C SER A 570 -2.31 1.14 -11.28
N SER A 571 -1.35 0.25 -11.58
CA SER A 571 -0.80 0.11 -12.94
C SER A 571 -1.87 -0.32 -13.93
N ILE A 572 -2.65 -1.35 -13.58
CA ILE A 572 -3.77 -1.85 -14.38
C ILE A 572 -4.79 -0.75 -14.65
N ALA A 573 -5.15 0.05 -13.63
CA ALA A 573 -6.10 1.15 -13.77
C ALA A 573 -5.59 2.27 -14.69
N TYR A 574 -4.32 2.66 -14.54
CA TYR A 574 -3.71 3.74 -15.33
C TYR A 574 -3.47 3.33 -16.79
N ASP A 575 -2.95 2.13 -17.02
CA ASP A 575 -2.77 1.59 -18.38
C ASP A 575 -4.12 1.42 -19.09
N LEU A 576 -5.16 0.96 -18.39
CA LEU A 576 -6.52 0.83 -18.91
C LEU A 576 -7.17 2.19 -19.22
N ALA A 577 -6.91 3.23 -18.41
CA ALA A 577 -7.36 4.59 -18.72
C ALA A 577 -6.78 5.08 -20.07
N ARG A 578 -5.48 4.88 -20.27
CA ARG A 578 -4.78 5.30 -21.48
C ARG A 578 -5.21 4.47 -22.71
N GLU A 579 -5.44 3.17 -22.52
CA GLU A 579 -5.98 2.28 -23.57
C GLU A 579 -7.43 2.65 -23.97
N LEU A 580 -8.21 3.27 -23.08
CA LEU A 580 -9.51 3.89 -23.40
C LEU A 580 -9.39 5.28 -24.05
N GLY A 581 -8.17 5.74 -24.38
CA GLY A 581 -7.91 7.07 -24.93
C GLY A 581 -8.22 8.21 -23.96
N MET A 582 -8.20 7.95 -22.64
CA MET A 582 -8.29 9.00 -21.63
C MET A 582 -6.92 9.66 -21.42
N LEU A 583 -6.91 10.90 -20.94
CA LEU A 583 -5.71 11.42 -20.27
C LEU A 583 -5.49 10.59 -18.99
N GLY A 584 -4.51 9.69 -19.02
CA GLY A 584 -4.15 8.82 -17.91
C GLY A 584 -2.69 9.00 -17.51
N VAL A 585 -2.44 8.94 -16.20
CA VAL A 585 -1.10 9.02 -15.58
C VAL A 585 -0.20 7.94 -16.13
N GLU A 586 1.03 8.29 -16.51
CA GLU A 586 2.03 7.28 -16.88
C GLU A 586 2.74 6.72 -15.64
N CYS A 587 3.04 5.41 -15.67
CA CYS A 587 3.65 4.70 -14.56
C CYS A 587 4.53 3.51 -14.99
N ALA A 588 5.45 3.10 -14.12
CA ALA A 588 6.25 1.89 -14.26
C ALA A 588 6.68 1.34 -12.88
N PRO A 589 6.79 0.02 -12.70
CA PRO A 589 7.37 -0.56 -11.50
C PRO A 589 8.89 -0.34 -11.44
N VAL A 590 9.42 0.06 -10.28
CA VAL A 590 10.84 0.35 -10.04
C VAL A 590 11.34 -0.22 -8.71
N ASP A 591 12.55 -0.75 -8.68
CA ASP A 591 13.26 -1.06 -7.43
C ASP A 591 13.86 0.23 -6.86
N LEU A 592 13.51 0.57 -5.61
CA LEU A 592 14.04 1.75 -4.93
C LEU A 592 15.20 1.40 -3.99
N TYR A 593 16.33 2.07 -4.16
CA TYR A 593 17.45 2.05 -3.22
C TYR A 593 17.68 3.46 -2.65
N TYR A 594 17.64 3.61 -1.33
CA TYR A 594 17.79 4.90 -0.65
C TYR A 594 18.89 4.80 0.43
N ASP A 595 19.93 5.62 0.30
CA ASP A 595 21.16 5.62 1.12
C ASP A 595 21.91 4.28 1.11
N GLY A 596 21.69 3.48 0.06
CA GLY A 596 22.24 2.15 -0.17
C GLY A 596 21.34 1.00 0.31
N GLU A 597 20.30 1.29 1.10
CA GLU A 597 19.32 0.31 1.56
C GLU A 597 18.25 0.05 0.48
N TYR A 598 17.91 -1.22 0.22
CA TYR A 598 16.75 -1.57 -0.58
C TYR A 598 15.45 -1.21 0.17
N ARG A 599 14.50 -0.58 -0.54
CA ARG A 599 13.23 -0.08 0.03
C ARG A 599 11.98 -0.76 -0.55
N GLY A 600 12.14 -1.79 -1.37
CA GLY A 600 11.02 -2.51 -1.99
C GLY A 600 10.71 -2.06 -3.42
N SER A 601 9.72 -2.72 -4.00
CA SER A 601 9.13 -2.36 -5.30
C SER A 601 8.22 -1.14 -5.15
N TYR A 602 8.43 -0.08 -5.93
CA TYR A 602 7.55 1.09 -5.96
C TYR A 602 6.90 1.21 -7.34
N LEU A 603 5.69 1.77 -7.38
CA LEU A 603 5.16 2.28 -8.63
C LEU A 603 5.68 3.72 -8.81
N LEU A 604 6.62 3.91 -9.73
CA LEU A 604 6.97 5.23 -10.24
C LEU A 604 5.77 5.75 -11.02
N THR A 605 5.28 6.93 -10.68
CA THR A 605 4.24 7.63 -11.45
C THR A 605 4.64 9.06 -11.71
N GLU A 606 3.99 9.65 -12.71
CA GLU A 606 3.89 11.10 -12.78
C GLU A 606 3.15 11.66 -11.55
N LYS A 607 3.38 12.94 -11.22
CA LYS A 607 2.45 13.68 -10.35
C LYS A 607 1.33 14.27 -11.22
N VAL A 608 0.09 14.10 -10.81
CA VAL A 608 -1.03 14.92 -11.31
C VAL A 608 -0.75 16.40 -10.99
N ASP A 609 -0.42 17.16 -12.02
CA ASP A 609 0.01 18.56 -12.02
C ASP A 609 -0.20 19.12 -13.43
N VAL A 610 -0.32 20.44 -13.59
CA VAL A 610 -0.56 21.06 -14.90
C VAL A 610 0.74 21.20 -15.71
N GLY A 611 0.68 20.80 -16.97
CA GLY A 611 1.68 21.02 -18.01
C GLY A 611 1.88 19.82 -18.94
N SER A 612 2.68 20.04 -19.98
CA SER A 612 3.00 19.06 -21.03
C SER A 612 3.36 17.66 -20.53
N GLY A 613 2.88 16.66 -21.29
CA GLY A 613 2.88 15.23 -20.94
C GLY A 613 1.81 14.83 -19.91
N ARG A 614 1.10 15.79 -19.28
CA ARG A 614 0.13 15.55 -18.20
C ARG A 614 -1.18 16.29 -18.51
N VAL A 615 -1.77 16.97 -17.52
CA VAL A 615 -2.86 17.90 -17.73
C VAL A 615 -2.31 19.15 -18.44
N ASP A 616 -2.13 19.04 -19.76
CA ASP A 616 -1.56 20.11 -20.59
C ASP A 616 -2.62 21.16 -20.91
N ILE A 617 -2.83 22.04 -19.93
CA ILE A 617 -3.72 23.20 -19.95
C ILE A 617 -2.93 24.45 -19.56
N HIS A 618 -3.52 25.64 -19.76
CA HIS A 618 -2.91 26.90 -19.31
C HIS A 618 -2.55 26.87 -17.82
N LYS A 619 -1.29 27.17 -17.48
CA LYS A 619 -0.81 27.09 -16.10
C LYS A 619 -1.10 28.38 -15.33
N LEU A 620 -2.36 28.60 -14.99
CA LEU A 620 -2.87 29.77 -14.26
C LEU A 620 -2.10 30.10 -12.96
N GLU A 621 -1.55 29.08 -12.29
CA GLU A 621 -0.63 29.19 -11.14
C GLU A 621 0.61 30.06 -11.42
N ASP A 622 1.19 30.02 -12.62
CA ASP A 622 2.36 30.85 -12.96
C ASP A 622 1.97 32.30 -13.31
N ASP A 623 0.76 32.54 -13.81
CA ASP A 623 0.20 33.89 -13.91
C ASP A 623 -0.14 34.48 -12.53
N TYR A 624 -0.55 33.66 -11.55
CA TYR A 624 -0.73 34.10 -10.17
C TYR A 624 0.58 34.57 -9.54
N LYS A 625 1.68 33.82 -9.72
CA LYS A 625 3.02 34.24 -9.27
C LYS A 625 3.47 35.54 -9.93
N LYS A 626 3.22 35.68 -11.23
CA LYS A 626 3.53 36.89 -12.00
C LYS A 626 2.70 38.11 -11.58
N ALA A 627 1.41 37.91 -11.29
CA ALA A 627 0.55 38.95 -10.74
C ALA A 627 0.98 39.35 -9.32
N ASN A 628 1.61 38.46 -8.56
CA ASN A 628 2.03 38.63 -7.16
C ASN A 628 3.55 38.61 -6.97
N GLU A 629 4.31 39.10 -7.96
CA GLU A 629 5.78 39.14 -7.89
C GLU A 629 6.27 39.82 -6.59
N GLY A 630 7.22 39.16 -5.92
CA GLY A 630 7.75 39.56 -4.62
C GLY A 630 6.96 39.06 -3.40
N VAL A 631 5.85 38.34 -3.59
CA VAL A 631 5.04 37.77 -2.49
C VAL A 631 5.24 36.26 -2.38
N ASP A 632 5.49 35.77 -1.17
CA ASP A 632 5.48 34.34 -0.85
C ASP A 632 4.02 33.86 -0.69
N LEU A 633 3.43 33.42 -1.80
CA LEU A 633 2.06 32.89 -1.86
C LEU A 633 1.86 31.64 -0.97
N ASP A 634 2.89 30.82 -0.81
CA ASP A 634 2.86 29.61 0.01
C ASP A 634 2.77 29.96 1.51
N SER A 635 3.29 31.11 1.94
CA SER A 635 3.15 31.62 3.30
C SER A 635 1.78 32.22 3.65
N LEU A 636 0.98 32.63 2.67
CA LEU A 636 -0.25 33.40 2.92
C LEU A 636 -1.37 32.55 3.57
N PRO A 637 -2.10 33.09 4.58
CA PRO A 637 -3.21 32.39 5.21
C PRO A 637 -4.44 32.36 4.31
N ALA A 638 -5.11 31.20 4.27
CA ALA A 638 -6.42 31.05 3.66
C ALA A 638 -7.55 31.48 4.61
N ALA A 639 -8.74 31.73 4.07
CA ALA A 639 -9.94 32.09 4.82
C ALA A 639 -11.18 31.38 4.26
N ILE A 640 -11.85 30.59 5.12
CA ILE A 640 -13.13 29.95 4.82
C ILE A 640 -14.25 31.00 4.88
N ARG A 641 -15.15 30.97 3.90
CA ARG A 641 -16.22 31.95 3.66
C ARG A 641 -17.51 31.25 3.21
N LYS A 642 -18.64 31.95 3.38
CA LYS A 642 -19.94 31.52 2.84
C LYS A 642 -20.43 32.53 1.80
N GLY A 643 -20.86 32.01 0.65
CA GLY A 643 -21.40 32.77 -0.48
C GLY A 643 -22.92 32.69 -0.59
N ALA A 644 -23.45 33.14 -1.72
CA ALA A 644 -24.86 33.00 -2.04
C ALA A 644 -25.24 31.52 -2.27
N GLY A 645 -26.52 31.16 -2.06
CA GLY A 645 -27.06 29.84 -2.43
C GLY A 645 -26.44 28.66 -1.66
N GLY A 646 -25.99 28.88 -0.42
CA GLY A 646 -25.42 27.84 0.44
C GLY A 646 -23.97 27.46 0.14
N LEU A 647 -23.31 28.13 -0.80
CA LEU A 647 -21.91 27.90 -1.14
C LEU A 647 -20.99 28.15 0.07
N GLU A 648 -20.11 27.21 0.38
CA GLU A 648 -19.01 27.39 1.34
C GLU A 648 -17.69 27.13 0.60
N TYR A 649 -16.67 27.94 0.87
CA TYR A 649 -15.43 27.92 0.09
C TYR A 649 -14.26 28.49 0.89
N SER A 650 -13.04 28.14 0.49
CA SER A 650 -11.81 28.78 0.98
C SER A 650 -11.07 29.47 -0.15
N CYS A 651 -10.45 30.61 0.18
CA CYS A 651 -9.61 31.40 -0.72
C CYS A 651 -8.49 32.07 0.06
N VAL A 652 -7.51 32.66 -0.63
CA VAL A 652 -6.41 33.43 -0.02
C VAL A 652 -6.68 34.93 -0.18
N PRO A 653 -7.03 35.67 0.90
CA PRO A 653 -7.40 37.08 0.80
C PRO A 653 -6.22 37.98 0.42
N GLY A 654 -6.48 39.00 -0.40
CA GLY A 654 -5.49 40.03 -0.76
C GLY A 654 -4.52 39.64 -1.90
N VAL A 655 -4.57 38.41 -2.40
CA VAL A 655 -3.85 37.99 -3.61
C VAL A 655 -4.41 38.74 -4.83
N ARG A 656 -3.52 39.30 -5.65
CA ARG A 656 -3.87 40.02 -6.89
C ARG A 656 -4.23 39.03 -8.00
N ASP A 657 -5.31 39.28 -8.73
CA ASP A 657 -5.72 38.42 -9.84
C ASP A 657 -4.74 38.49 -11.03
N PRO A 658 -4.55 37.37 -11.76
CA PRO A 658 -4.24 37.36 -13.18
C PRO A 658 -5.19 38.21 -14.04
N LYS A 659 -4.77 38.48 -15.29
CA LYS A 659 -5.59 39.21 -16.28
C LYS A 659 -6.76 38.38 -16.82
N ASP A 660 -6.54 37.08 -16.97
CA ASP A 660 -7.53 36.11 -17.41
C ASP A 660 -7.77 35.11 -16.29
N LEU A 661 -9.02 34.70 -16.12
CA LEU A 661 -9.49 33.72 -15.14
C LEU A 661 -10.45 32.70 -15.79
N SER A 662 -10.59 32.70 -17.12
CA SER A 662 -11.54 31.87 -17.88
C SER A 662 -11.26 30.37 -17.81
N GLY A 663 -10.04 29.98 -17.47
CA GLY A 663 -9.63 28.58 -17.35
C GLY A 663 -8.16 28.45 -16.96
N GLY A 664 -7.62 27.25 -17.14
CA GLY A 664 -6.35 26.82 -16.52
C GLY A 664 -6.55 26.26 -15.10
N TYR A 665 -7.75 25.75 -14.80
CA TYR A 665 -8.07 25.14 -13.51
C TYR A 665 -7.87 23.63 -13.57
N LEU A 666 -7.09 23.09 -12.63
CA LEU A 666 -7.10 21.67 -12.27
C LEU A 666 -7.75 21.53 -10.90
N LEU A 667 -8.78 20.70 -10.83
CA LEU A 667 -9.60 20.48 -9.65
C LEU A 667 -9.51 19.02 -9.19
N GLU A 668 -9.66 18.81 -7.88
CA GLU A 668 -9.75 17.50 -7.23
C GLU A 668 -10.98 17.52 -6.32
N LEU A 669 -11.89 16.55 -6.46
CA LEU A 669 -12.88 16.27 -5.41
C LEU A 669 -12.14 15.73 -4.19
N ASP A 670 -12.39 16.30 -3.01
CA ASP A 670 -11.80 15.88 -1.74
C ASP A 670 -12.64 16.31 -0.53
N ASP A 671 -13.70 15.55 -0.21
CA ASP A 671 -14.50 15.73 1.00
C ASP A 671 -13.72 15.42 2.29
N ALA A 672 -12.62 14.66 2.20
CA ALA A 672 -11.84 14.21 3.35
C ALA A 672 -10.84 15.26 3.87
N TRP A 673 -10.05 15.89 2.98
CA TRP A 673 -8.91 16.73 3.41
C TRP A 673 -8.95 18.20 2.97
N HIS A 674 -9.96 18.66 2.20
CA HIS A 674 -10.08 20.07 1.73
C HIS A 674 -9.87 21.13 2.83
N LYS A 675 -10.19 20.84 4.09
CA LYS A 675 -10.01 21.78 5.22
C LYS A 675 -8.55 22.11 5.54
N GLY A 676 -7.60 21.30 5.07
CA GLY A 676 -6.17 21.60 5.09
C GLY A 676 -5.68 22.40 3.88
N GLU A 677 -6.48 22.47 2.81
CA GLU A 677 -6.12 23.09 1.54
C GLU A 677 -6.53 24.56 1.47
N LYS A 678 -5.74 25.36 0.74
CA LYS A 678 -5.94 26.83 0.71
C LYS A 678 -7.17 27.27 -0.08
N SER A 679 -7.43 26.60 -1.20
CA SER A 679 -8.35 27.07 -2.24
C SER A 679 -9.31 25.94 -2.62
N TRP A 680 -10.59 26.07 -2.26
CA TRP A 680 -11.61 25.04 -2.54
C TRP A 680 -13.03 25.64 -2.51
N PHE A 681 -14.01 24.93 -3.07
CA PHE A 681 -15.43 25.30 -3.02
C PHE A 681 -16.36 24.09 -2.90
N SER A 682 -17.49 24.23 -2.21
CA SER A 682 -18.50 23.17 -2.05
C SER A 682 -19.52 23.15 -3.19
N THR A 683 -20.07 21.97 -3.46
CA THR A 683 -21.16 21.74 -4.43
C THR A 683 -22.21 20.80 -3.83
N GLN A 684 -23.25 20.47 -4.61
CA GLN A 684 -24.22 19.43 -4.27
C GLN A 684 -23.65 17.99 -4.38
N HIS A 685 -22.40 17.84 -4.85
CA HIS A 685 -21.70 16.57 -5.10
C HIS A 685 -20.27 16.57 -4.52
N GLY A 686 -20.07 17.23 -3.37
CA GLY A 686 -18.79 17.28 -2.66
C GLY A 686 -17.99 18.58 -2.83
N HIS A 687 -16.80 18.61 -2.25
CA HIS A 687 -15.89 19.77 -2.23
C HIS A 687 -14.79 19.62 -3.29
N PHE A 688 -14.65 20.64 -4.15
CA PHE A 688 -13.58 20.71 -5.15
C PHE A 688 -12.43 21.59 -4.65
N VAL A 689 -11.26 21.00 -4.48
CA VAL A 689 -9.98 21.67 -4.20
C VAL A 689 -9.34 22.10 -5.52
N LEU A 690 -8.79 23.31 -5.58
CA LEU A 690 -7.99 23.79 -6.71
C LEU A 690 -6.54 23.32 -6.53
N LYS A 691 -6.07 22.45 -7.45
CA LYS A 691 -4.68 21.96 -7.50
C LYS A 691 -3.83 22.70 -8.54
N ASN A 692 -4.47 23.55 -9.35
CA ASN A 692 -3.86 24.63 -10.11
C ASN A 692 -4.94 25.71 -10.32
N PRO A 693 -4.77 26.95 -9.84
CA PRO A 693 -3.77 27.40 -8.87
C PRO A 693 -4.05 26.86 -7.46
N GLU A 694 -3.01 26.46 -6.72
CA GLU A 694 -3.12 26.05 -5.31
C GLU A 694 -3.43 27.28 -4.43
N VAL A 695 -2.98 28.48 -4.83
CA VAL A 695 -3.28 29.78 -4.20
C VAL A 695 -4.18 30.64 -5.10
N ALA A 696 -5.48 30.65 -4.80
CA ALA A 696 -6.49 31.39 -5.56
C ALA A 696 -7.09 32.57 -4.77
N SER A 697 -7.49 33.63 -5.50
CA SER A 697 -8.24 34.75 -4.94
C SER A 697 -9.73 34.38 -4.73
N GLU A 698 -10.42 35.14 -3.86
CA GLU A 698 -11.87 35.01 -3.63
C GLU A 698 -12.69 35.05 -4.92
N LYS A 699 -12.29 35.91 -5.87
CA LYS A 699 -12.92 36.05 -7.19
C LYS A 699 -12.72 34.82 -8.09
N ALA A 700 -11.51 34.24 -8.13
CA ALA A 700 -11.25 33.07 -8.97
C ALA A 700 -11.96 31.82 -8.44
N VAL A 701 -11.95 31.60 -7.12
CA VAL A 701 -12.71 30.51 -6.49
C VAL A 701 -14.21 30.64 -6.77
N LEU A 702 -14.78 31.84 -6.63
CA LEU A 702 -16.18 32.09 -6.97
C LEU A 702 -16.49 31.95 -8.47
N HIS A 703 -15.53 32.27 -9.36
CA HIS A 703 -15.69 32.10 -10.81
C HIS A 703 -15.78 30.62 -11.21
N VAL A 704 -14.80 29.80 -10.80
CA VAL A 704 -14.80 28.37 -11.13
C VAL A 704 -15.94 27.61 -10.42
N ALA A 705 -16.33 28.03 -9.21
CA ALA A 705 -17.50 27.50 -8.53
C ALA A 705 -18.81 27.78 -9.28
N ALA A 706 -18.96 28.98 -9.87
CA ALA A 706 -20.11 29.31 -10.71
C ALA A 706 -20.14 28.47 -12.01
N ALA A 707 -18.99 28.36 -12.69
CA ALA A 707 -18.84 27.54 -13.90
C ALA A 707 -19.16 26.06 -13.66
N MET A 708 -18.64 25.49 -12.56
CA MET A 708 -18.92 24.11 -12.15
C MET A 708 -20.41 23.88 -11.86
N ARG A 709 -21.07 24.81 -11.16
CA ARG A 709 -22.51 24.73 -10.88
C ARG A 709 -23.38 24.86 -12.13
N GLU A 710 -22.99 25.67 -13.10
CA GLU A 710 -23.67 25.73 -14.41
C GLU A 710 -23.48 24.41 -15.18
N ALA A 711 -22.26 23.84 -15.18
CA ALA A 711 -21.97 22.58 -15.83
C ALA A 711 -22.77 21.41 -15.23
N MET A 712 -22.87 21.31 -13.90
CA MET A 712 -23.76 20.36 -13.21
C MET A 712 -25.23 20.56 -13.63
N ALA A 713 -25.73 21.79 -13.55
CA ALA A 713 -27.12 22.11 -13.92
C ALA A 713 -27.42 21.96 -15.42
N ASN A 714 -26.40 21.75 -16.26
CA ASN A 714 -26.53 21.38 -17.66
C ASN A 714 -26.48 19.85 -17.85
N ALA A 715 -25.59 19.16 -17.15
CA ALA A 715 -25.52 17.70 -17.10
C ALA A 715 -26.86 17.08 -16.58
N ASP A 716 -27.45 17.65 -15.53
CA ASP A 716 -28.78 17.30 -15.00
C ASP A 716 -29.90 17.36 -16.07
N LYS A 717 -29.74 18.25 -17.06
CA LYS A 717 -30.67 18.45 -18.18
C LYS A 717 -30.28 17.64 -19.43
N GLY A 718 -29.31 16.74 -19.32
CA GLY A 718 -28.77 15.96 -20.44
C GLY A 718 -27.92 16.77 -21.43
N ARG A 719 -27.45 17.98 -21.05
CA ARG A 719 -26.70 18.89 -21.93
C ARG A 719 -25.20 18.83 -21.63
N PHE A 720 -24.43 18.39 -22.61
CA PHE A 720 -22.98 18.16 -22.54
C PHE A 720 -22.28 18.79 -23.75
N ASN A 721 -20.95 18.96 -23.66
CA ASN A 721 -20.09 19.41 -24.77
C ASN A 721 -20.57 20.73 -25.44
N LEU A 722 -21.10 21.67 -24.64
CA LEU A 722 -21.67 22.93 -25.12
C LEU A 722 -20.59 23.96 -25.51
N SER A 723 -20.85 24.73 -26.57
CA SER A 723 -20.03 25.89 -26.97
C SER A 723 -20.50 27.20 -26.34
N ASP A 724 -21.79 27.30 -25.98
CA ASP A 724 -22.45 28.52 -25.56
C ASP A 724 -22.75 28.61 -24.05
N GLY A 725 -22.44 27.57 -23.26
CA GLY A 725 -22.50 27.58 -21.79
C GLY A 725 -21.50 26.61 -21.16
N TYR A 726 -21.29 26.68 -19.84
CA TYR A 726 -20.41 25.74 -19.14
C TYR A 726 -21.04 24.35 -19.09
N SER A 727 -20.26 23.31 -19.35
CA SER A 727 -20.75 21.93 -19.43
C SER A 727 -19.67 20.91 -19.07
N PHE A 728 -20.06 19.65 -18.88
CA PHE A 728 -19.12 18.54 -18.82
C PHE A 728 -18.91 17.96 -20.23
N ASP A 729 -17.73 17.41 -20.47
CA ASP A 729 -17.52 16.47 -21.56
C ASP A 729 -18.15 15.11 -21.19
N LEU A 730 -19.00 14.59 -22.08
CA LEU A 730 -19.77 13.36 -21.87
C LEU A 730 -18.90 12.10 -21.86
N ASP A 731 -17.84 12.05 -22.69
CA ASP A 731 -17.05 10.84 -22.88
C ASP A 731 -16.10 10.60 -21.70
N SER A 732 -15.37 11.63 -21.26
CA SER A 732 -14.50 11.58 -20.09
C SER A 732 -15.27 11.32 -18.79
N LEU A 733 -16.45 11.93 -18.58
CA LEU A 733 -17.27 11.63 -17.40
C LEU A 733 -17.75 10.17 -17.41
N ALA A 734 -18.22 9.66 -18.55
CA ALA A 734 -18.67 8.27 -18.67
C ALA A 734 -17.50 7.27 -18.47
N LYS A 735 -16.33 7.55 -19.06
CA LYS A 735 -15.12 6.71 -18.91
C LYS A 735 -14.55 6.73 -17.50
N THR A 736 -14.42 7.91 -16.89
CA THR A 736 -13.93 8.05 -15.51
C THR A 736 -14.87 7.38 -14.50
N TYR A 737 -16.19 7.46 -14.69
CA TYR A 737 -17.12 6.67 -13.87
C TYR A 737 -16.96 5.16 -14.11
N LEU A 738 -16.98 4.71 -15.38
CA LEU A 738 -16.84 3.29 -15.73
C LEU A 738 -15.58 2.64 -15.19
N LEU A 739 -14.43 3.31 -15.29
CA LEU A 739 -13.15 2.73 -14.88
C LEU A 739 -13.04 2.60 -13.36
N ASN A 740 -13.48 3.62 -12.61
CA ASN A 740 -13.55 3.55 -11.16
C ASN A 740 -14.59 2.52 -10.69
N GLU A 741 -15.73 2.39 -11.38
CA GLU A 741 -16.78 1.42 -11.04
C GLU A 741 -16.37 -0.02 -11.43
N LEU A 742 -15.63 -0.21 -12.53
CA LEU A 742 -15.07 -1.52 -12.91
C LEU A 742 -14.20 -2.09 -11.79
N LEU A 743 -13.33 -1.28 -11.19
CA LEU A 743 -12.48 -1.71 -10.08
C LEU A 743 -13.09 -1.44 -8.69
N LYS A 744 -14.30 -0.86 -8.60
CA LYS A 744 -14.91 -0.37 -7.36
C LYS A 744 -13.92 0.43 -6.50
N ASN A 745 -13.34 1.47 -7.08
CA ASN A 745 -12.47 2.40 -6.35
C ASN A 745 -13.25 3.08 -5.22
N VAL A 746 -12.84 2.85 -3.97
CA VAL A 746 -13.55 3.33 -2.77
C VAL A 746 -13.54 4.85 -2.63
N ASP A 747 -12.46 5.48 -3.08
CA ASP A 747 -12.26 6.92 -2.92
C ASP A 747 -12.98 7.74 -4.01
N ALA A 748 -13.31 7.12 -5.16
CA ALA A 748 -13.76 7.84 -6.34
C ALA A 748 -15.07 8.64 -6.13
N PHE A 749 -15.07 9.87 -6.65
CA PHE A 749 -16.06 10.94 -6.43
C PHE A 749 -16.25 11.41 -4.98
N GLY A 750 -15.50 10.88 -4.00
CA GLY A 750 -15.42 11.42 -2.63
C GLY A 750 -14.09 12.11 -2.34
N THR A 751 -12.98 11.50 -2.76
CA THR A 751 -11.65 12.09 -2.80
C THR A 751 -10.91 11.65 -4.09
N SER A 752 -9.65 12.06 -4.26
CA SER A 752 -8.72 11.59 -5.32
C SER A 752 -9.26 11.58 -6.76
N THR A 753 -10.27 12.42 -7.09
CA THR A 753 -10.98 12.39 -8.39
C THR A 753 -10.85 13.73 -9.09
N TYR A 754 -10.18 13.74 -10.25
CA TYR A 754 -9.77 14.97 -10.92
C TYR A 754 -10.68 15.37 -12.08
N CYS A 755 -10.83 16.69 -12.27
CA CYS A 755 -11.35 17.28 -13.49
C CYS A 755 -10.66 18.62 -13.78
N TYR A 756 -10.70 19.09 -15.01
CA TYR A 756 -10.04 20.33 -15.41
C TYR A 756 -10.82 21.16 -16.42
N LEU A 757 -10.51 22.46 -16.48
CA LEU A 757 -11.05 23.44 -17.41
C LEU A 757 -9.89 24.28 -17.97
N ASP A 758 -9.60 24.17 -19.26
CA ASP A 758 -8.55 24.94 -19.93
C ASP A 758 -8.97 26.38 -20.26
N ALA A 759 -8.02 27.29 -20.46
CA ALA A 759 -8.27 28.71 -20.77
C ALA A 759 -9.10 28.88 -22.04
N GLY A 760 -10.14 29.70 -21.98
CA GLY A 760 -11.11 29.87 -23.07
C GLY A 760 -12.05 28.67 -23.33
N SER A 761 -11.85 27.52 -22.68
CA SER A 761 -12.82 26.41 -22.71
C SER A 761 -14.05 26.73 -21.88
N LYS A 762 -15.17 26.06 -22.21
CA LYS A 762 -16.36 25.96 -21.34
C LYS A 762 -16.68 24.53 -20.92
N THR A 763 -15.88 23.56 -21.36
CA THR A 763 -16.13 22.14 -21.14
C THR A 763 -15.12 21.62 -20.12
N PHE A 764 -15.60 21.18 -18.96
CA PHE A 764 -14.78 20.47 -17.99
C PHE A 764 -14.57 19.02 -18.46
N VAL A 765 -13.32 18.57 -18.41
CA VAL A 765 -12.93 17.19 -18.74
C VAL A 765 -12.63 16.44 -17.45
N TRP A 766 -13.18 15.23 -17.30
CA TRP A 766 -13.02 14.40 -16.11
C TRP A 766 -11.83 13.45 -16.25
N ALA A 767 -10.63 13.94 -15.95
CA ALA A 767 -9.37 13.20 -15.99
C ALA A 767 -8.26 13.95 -15.22
N PRO A 768 -7.14 13.29 -14.86
CA PRO A 768 -6.89 11.85 -14.93
C PRO A 768 -7.57 11.10 -13.77
N VAL A 769 -7.58 9.76 -13.85
CA VAL A 769 -7.95 8.91 -12.70
C VAL A 769 -6.75 8.72 -11.77
N TRP A 770 -7.00 8.51 -10.46
CA TRP A 770 -5.98 8.42 -9.42
C TRP A 770 -6.41 7.47 -8.28
N ASP A 771 -5.47 7.08 -7.41
CA ASP A 771 -5.59 6.17 -6.24
C ASP A 771 -6.42 4.90 -6.48
N PHE A 772 -5.74 3.80 -6.87
CA PHE A 772 -6.34 2.48 -7.04
C PHE A 772 -5.63 1.40 -6.21
N ASP A 773 -4.89 1.74 -5.15
CA ASP A 773 -4.32 0.70 -4.26
C ASP A 773 -5.41 0.00 -3.42
N SER A 774 -6.47 0.73 -3.08
CA SER A 774 -7.57 0.33 -2.20
C SER A 774 -8.84 -0.11 -2.96
N CYS A 775 -8.69 -0.79 -4.09
CA CYS A 775 -9.80 -1.22 -4.96
C CYS A 775 -9.83 -2.74 -5.23
N GLY A 776 -10.76 -3.21 -6.07
CA GLY A 776 -10.79 -4.60 -6.54
C GLY A 776 -11.05 -5.60 -5.42
N GLY A 777 -12.15 -5.38 -4.67
CA GLY A 777 -12.69 -6.28 -3.66
C GLY A 777 -12.03 -6.26 -2.28
N THR A 778 -10.98 -5.46 -2.04
CA THR A 778 -10.17 -5.58 -0.81
C THR A 778 -10.72 -4.87 0.42
N ARG A 779 -11.68 -3.95 0.31
CA ARG A 779 -12.04 -3.02 1.41
C ARG A 779 -13.05 -3.62 2.40
N THR A 780 -12.90 -3.37 3.71
CA THR A 780 -13.68 -4.07 4.77
C THR A 780 -14.33 -3.19 5.85
N ASP A 781 -14.24 -1.85 5.74
CA ASP A 781 -14.81 -0.86 6.67
C ASP A 781 -16.00 -0.06 6.09
N HIS A 782 -16.13 0.06 4.77
CA HIS A 782 -17.21 0.79 4.11
C HIS A 782 -18.41 -0.11 3.79
N TYR A 783 -19.39 -0.12 4.71
CA TYR A 783 -20.67 -0.83 4.55
C TYR A 783 -20.51 -2.34 4.21
N ASP A 784 -19.52 -2.97 4.87
CA ASP A 784 -19.11 -4.39 4.96
C ASP A 784 -19.12 -5.33 3.72
N SER A 785 -20.08 -5.21 2.81
CA SER A 785 -20.17 -6.00 1.58
C SER A 785 -20.10 -5.19 0.27
N GLU A 786 -20.47 -3.90 0.27
CA GLU A 786 -20.75 -3.17 -0.98
C GLU A 786 -19.52 -3.00 -1.89
N PHE A 787 -18.35 -2.63 -1.35
CA PHE A 787 -17.09 -2.58 -2.12
C PHE A 787 -16.40 -3.94 -2.28
N SER A 788 -16.68 -4.86 -1.36
CA SER A 788 -16.11 -6.21 -1.27
C SER A 788 -16.58 -7.12 -2.40
N ARG A 789 -17.89 -7.18 -2.63
CA ARG A 789 -18.55 -8.02 -3.65
C ARG A 789 -18.31 -7.45 -5.05
N TYR A 790 -18.31 -8.29 -6.09
CA TYR A 790 -18.24 -7.81 -7.48
C TYR A 790 -19.59 -7.33 -8.05
N GLU A 791 -20.69 -7.41 -7.28
CA GLU A 791 -22.07 -7.07 -7.70
C GLU A 791 -22.55 -5.69 -7.21
N GLY A 792 -23.45 -5.05 -7.95
CA GLY A 792 -23.97 -3.71 -7.62
C GLY A 792 -23.09 -2.55 -8.13
N PHE A 793 -23.66 -1.34 -8.15
CA PHE A 793 -22.95 -0.09 -8.42
C PHE A 793 -22.56 0.56 -7.09
N SER A 794 -21.26 0.78 -6.86
CA SER A 794 -20.72 1.05 -5.52
C SER A 794 -20.05 2.40 -5.37
N LEU A 795 -19.94 3.21 -6.43
CA LEU A 795 -19.43 4.58 -6.31
C LEU A 795 -20.48 5.49 -5.65
N ILE A 796 -20.65 5.39 -4.33
CA ILE A 796 -21.70 6.05 -3.54
C ILE A 796 -21.76 7.56 -3.82
N ASN A 797 -20.63 8.26 -3.74
CA ASN A 797 -20.55 9.70 -4.00
C ASN A 797 -20.71 10.04 -5.49
N GLY A 798 -20.40 9.08 -6.38
CA GLY A 798 -20.62 9.15 -7.82
C GLY A 798 -22.04 8.75 -8.26
N ALA A 799 -22.92 8.31 -7.36
CA ALA A 799 -24.21 7.70 -7.72
C ALA A 799 -25.21 8.63 -8.44
N TRP A 800 -24.90 9.92 -8.56
CA TRP A 800 -25.62 10.87 -9.43
C TRP A 800 -25.27 10.69 -10.91
N VAL A 801 -24.03 10.32 -11.24
CA VAL A 801 -23.51 10.22 -12.60
C VAL A 801 -24.32 9.25 -13.48
N PRO A 802 -24.53 7.96 -13.10
CA PRO A 802 -25.30 7.03 -13.92
C PRO A 802 -26.82 7.27 -13.88
N ARG A 803 -27.33 8.19 -13.04
CA ARG A 803 -28.76 8.58 -13.09
C ARG A 803 -29.05 9.47 -14.29
N ILE A 804 -28.07 10.29 -14.71
CA ILE A 804 -28.18 11.11 -15.93
C ILE A 804 -28.26 10.20 -17.16
N ALA A 805 -29.39 10.23 -17.86
CA ALA A 805 -29.69 9.29 -18.94
C ALA A 805 -28.68 9.34 -20.11
N ALA A 806 -28.14 10.52 -20.43
CA ALA A 806 -27.11 10.68 -21.45
C ALA A 806 -25.80 9.99 -21.05
N VAL A 807 -25.37 10.15 -19.80
CA VAL A 807 -24.14 9.50 -19.28
C VAL A 807 -24.34 7.99 -19.22
N ARG A 808 -25.48 7.51 -18.70
CA ARG A 808 -25.82 6.08 -18.69
C ARG A 808 -25.81 5.44 -20.08
N LYS A 809 -26.36 6.12 -21.09
CA LYS A 809 -26.28 5.66 -22.49
C LYS A 809 -24.83 5.57 -22.95
N ARG A 810 -24.02 6.62 -22.68
CA ARG A 810 -22.60 6.63 -23.08
C ARG A 810 -21.79 5.55 -22.36
N MET A 811 -22.08 5.29 -21.08
CA MET A 811 -21.49 4.19 -20.33
C MET A 811 -21.77 2.84 -20.99
N GLY A 812 -23.00 2.56 -21.42
CA GLY A 812 -23.32 1.34 -22.15
C GLY A 812 -22.55 1.19 -23.47
N GLU A 813 -22.43 2.28 -24.24
CA GLU A 813 -21.66 2.32 -25.50
C GLU A 813 -20.17 2.03 -25.30
N VAL A 814 -19.53 2.75 -24.36
CA VAL A 814 -18.11 2.59 -24.03
C VAL A 814 -17.83 1.22 -23.41
N TYR A 815 -18.72 0.75 -22.54
CA TYR A 815 -18.56 -0.55 -21.89
C TYR A 815 -18.59 -1.70 -22.91
N GLY A 816 -19.63 -1.79 -23.72
CA GLY A 816 -19.78 -2.87 -24.71
C GLY A 816 -18.80 -2.77 -25.87
N GLY A 817 -18.47 -1.56 -26.32
CA GLY A 817 -17.60 -1.33 -27.47
C GLY A 817 -16.10 -1.35 -27.17
N GLN A 818 -15.67 -1.01 -25.95
CA GLN A 818 -14.25 -0.80 -25.60
C GLN A 818 -13.85 -1.56 -24.34
N LEU A 819 -14.50 -1.28 -23.20
CA LEU A 819 -14.02 -1.73 -21.89
C LEU A 819 -14.12 -3.24 -21.68
N SER A 820 -15.30 -3.84 -21.93
CA SER A 820 -15.50 -5.29 -21.72
C SER A 820 -14.61 -6.13 -22.67
N PRO A 821 -14.47 -5.79 -23.97
CA PRO A 821 -13.48 -6.43 -24.85
C PRO A 821 -12.03 -6.32 -24.38
N LEU A 822 -11.61 -5.18 -23.81
CA LEU A 822 -10.27 -5.02 -23.23
C LEU A 822 -10.08 -5.91 -22.00
N VAL A 823 -11.08 -6.00 -21.11
CA VAL A 823 -11.00 -6.87 -19.94
C VAL A 823 -10.94 -8.35 -20.33
N ASP A 824 -11.85 -8.81 -21.20
CA ASP A 824 -11.91 -10.22 -21.63
C ASP A 824 -10.66 -10.66 -22.41
N LYS A 825 -10.20 -9.85 -23.38
CA LYS A 825 -9.18 -10.27 -24.36
C LYS A 825 -7.77 -9.87 -23.98
N VAL A 826 -7.60 -8.78 -23.22
CA VAL A 826 -6.30 -8.25 -22.82
C VAL A 826 -6.04 -8.53 -21.35
N LEU A 827 -6.82 -7.96 -20.43
CA LEU A 827 -6.50 -8.00 -19.00
C LEU A 827 -6.54 -9.42 -18.42
N LEU A 828 -7.56 -10.21 -18.80
CA LEU A 828 -7.73 -11.61 -18.45
C LEU A 828 -7.07 -12.59 -19.46
N GLY A 829 -6.38 -12.05 -20.47
CA GLY A 829 -5.71 -12.83 -21.51
C GLY A 829 -4.38 -13.46 -21.08
N GLY A 830 -3.74 -14.18 -22.01
CA GLY A 830 -2.42 -14.79 -21.79
C GLY A 830 -1.30 -13.76 -21.60
N GLY A 831 -0.11 -14.19 -21.14
CA GLY A 831 1.02 -13.29 -20.83
C GLY A 831 1.57 -12.46 -22.00
N SER A 832 1.24 -12.81 -23.24
CA SER A 832 1.55 -12.03 -24.45
C SER A 832 0.47 -11.01 -24.83
N ALA A 833 -0.71 -11.04 -24.21
CA ALA A 833 -1.82 -10.15 -24.54
C ALA A 833 -1.45 -8.68 -24.27
N ARG A 834 -2.01 -7.81 -25.12
CA ARG A 834 -1.73 -6.38 -25.18
C ARG A 834 -2.90 -5.67 -25.88
N GLY A 835 -3.20 -4.45 -25.48
CA GLY A 835 -4.18 -3.59 -26.15
C GLY A 835 -3.74 -3.12 -27.55
N GLY A 836 -4.61 -2.37 -28.22
CA GLY A 836 -4.37 -1.82 -29.56
C GLY A 836 -3.41 -0.63 -29.53
N GLU A 837 -3.60 0.30 -28.59
CA GLU A 837 -2.65 1.38 -28.27
C GLU A 837 -1.45 0.86 -27.46
N GLY A 838 -1.56 -0.39 -27.00
CA GLY A 838 -0.48 -1.15 -26.39
C GLY A 838 -0.08 -0.70 -25.00
N GLN A 839 -0.93 0.07 -24.33
CA GLN A 839 -0.73 0.49 -22.94
C GLN A 839 -1.07 -0.69 -22.04
N LEU A 840 -2.29 -1.22 -22.17
CA LEU A 840 -2.80 -2.30 -21.32
C LEU A 840 -2.16 -3.66 -21.62
N ARG A 841 -1.79 -4.38 -20.57
CA ARG A 841 -1.30 -5.77 -20.60
C ARG A 841 -2.20 -6.71 -19.78
N SER A 842 -1.92 -8.01 -19.82
CA SER A 842 -2.63 -9.00 -18.98
C SER A 842 -2.12 -9.05 -17.54
N ILE A 843 -2.96 -9.47 -16.60
CA ILE A 843 -2.54 -9.76 -15.21
C ILE A 843 -1.41 -10.81 -15.21
N ALA A 844 -1.44 -11.77 -16.15
CA ALA A 844 -0.36 -12.73 -16.37
C ALA A 844 0.97 -12.07 -16.79
N PHE A 845 0.95 -10.97 -17.53
CA PHE A 845 2.15 -10.19 -17.84
C PHE A 845 2.67 -9.45 -16.60
N TYR A 846 1.85 -8.65 -15.92
CA TYR A 846 2.28 -7.90 -14.73
C TYR A 846 2.79 -8.83 -13.62
N ARG A 847 2.19 -10.01 -13.44
CA ARG A 847 2.71 -11.09 -12.56
C ARG A 847 4.08 -11.58 -13.02
N GLY A 848 4.28 -11.80 -14.31
CA GLY A 848 5.57 -12.21 -14.88
C GLY A 848 6.66 -11.14 -14.80
N GLU A 849 6.28 -9.86 -14.71
CA GLU A 849 7.18 -8.72 -14.59
C GLU A 849 7.60 -8.49 -13.12
N LEU A 850 6.64 -8.36 -12.21
CA LEU A 850 6.89 -8.04 -10.80
C LEU A 850 7.50 -9.19 -9.98
N ALA A 851 7.28 -10.46 -10.35
CA ALA A 851 7.57 -11.62 -9.48
C ALA A 851 9.01 -11.73 -8.93
N ALA A 852 10.01 -11.08 -9.54
CA ALA A 852 11.38 -11.06 -9.03
C ALA A 852 11.60 -9.95 -7.99
N SER A 853 11.13 -8.72 -8.27
CA SER A 853 11.17 -7.61 -7.32
C SER A 853 10.25 -7.86 -6.12
N GLU A 854 9.09 -8.50 -6.34
CA GLU A 854 8.15 -8.73 -5.25
C GLU A 854 8.65 -9.72 -4.21
N ARG A 855 9.34 -10.82 -4.60
CA ARG A 855 9.96 -11.70 -3.58
C ARG A 855 10.96 -10.94 -2.69
N MET A 856 11.66 -9.94 -3.23
CA MET A 856 12.53 -9.08 -2.45
C MET A 856 11.72 -8.09 -1.57
N ASN A 857 10.61 -7.56 -2.07
CA ASN A 857 9.70 -6.68 -1.32
C ASN A 857 9.03 -7.42 -0.15
N GLU A 858 8.40 -8.56 -0.40
CA GLU A 858 7.79 -9.47 0.57
C GLU A 858 8.78 -9.87 1.68
N THR A 859 10.04 -10.16 1.31
CA THR A 859 11.11 -10.47 2.28
C THR A 859 11.41 -9.31 3.26
N VAL A 860 11.20 -8.04 2.86
CA VAL A 860 11.53 -6.86 3.69
C VAL A 860 10.30 -6.28 4.41
N PHE A 861 9.10 -6.41 3.85
CA PHE A 861 7.89 -5.73 4.35
C PHE A 861 6.71 -6.66 4.64
N GLY A 862 6.82 -7.95 4.33
CA GLY A 862 5.67 -8.85 4.18
C GLY A 862 4.78 -8.45 2.99
N ILE A 863 3.65 -9.15 2.84
CA ILE A 863 2.60 -8.71 1.92
C ILE A 863 1.84 -7.56 2.60
N THR A 864 1.99 -6.35 2.08
CA THR A 864 1.45 -5.14 2.71
C THR A 864 -0.05 -4.98 2.50
N HIS A 865 -0.74 -4.54 3.55
CA HIS A 865 -2.17 -4.20 3.56
C HIS A 865 -2.47 -3.16 4.66
N PHE A 866 -3.70 -2.66 4.73
CA PHE A 866 -4.19 -1.85 5.86
C PHE A 866 -5.23 -2.62 6.69
N ASP A 867 -5.42 -2.25 7.95
CA ASP A 867 -6.37 -2.91 8.88
C ASP A 867 -7.84 -2.88 8.41
N ASN A 868 -8.18 -1.97 7.50
CA ASN A 868 -9.48 -1.84 6.85
C ASN A 868 -9.54 -2.44 5.44
N THR A 869 -8.62 -3.36 5.16
CA THR A 869 -8.67 -4.26 4.00
C THR A 869 -8.69 -5.72 4.45
N VAL A 870 -9.12 -6.61 3.56
CA VAL A 870 -9.01 -8.07 3.73
C VAL A 870 -7.56 -8.43 3.99
N ARG A 871 -7.30 -9.29 4.98
CA ARG A 871 -5.95 -9.82 5.21
C ARG A 871 -5.42 -10.44 3.92
N PRO A 872 -4.14 -10.25 3.53
CA PRO A 872 -3.61 -10.90 2.35
C PRO A 872 -3.70 -12.42 2.48
N PHE A 873 -3.98 -13.10 1.37
CA PHE A 873 -3.78 -14.54 1.29
C PHE A 873 -2.29 -14.88 1.54
N ASP A 874 -2.02 -16.08 2.06
CA ASP A 874 -0.68 -16.59 2.51
C ASP A 874 0.49 -16.48 1.51
N SER A 875 0.23 -16.06 0.26
CA SER A 875 1.25 -15.76 -0.74
C SER A 875 0.77 -14.67 -1.69
N TRP A 876 1.70 -13.85 -2.20
CA TRP A 876 1.40 -12.86 -3.25
C TRP A 876 0.70 -13.49 -4.47
N ALA A 877 1.07 -14.73 -4.82
CA ALA A 877 0.40 -15.52 -5.85
C ALA A 877 -1.12 -15.63 -5.63
N GLY A 878 -1.56 -16.01 -4.43
CA GLY A 878 -2.98 -16.10 -4.08
C GLY A 878 -3.73 -14.76 -4.16
N ASN A 879 -3.06 -13.66 -3.82
CA ASN A 879 -3.63 -12.31 -3.94
C ASN A 879 -3.82 -11.89 -5.42
N VAL A 880 -2.91 -12.29 -6.32
CA VAL A 880 -3.03 -12.08 -7.77
C VAL A 880 -4.12 -12.99 -8.38
N ASP A 881 -4.23 -14.23 -7.91
CA ASP A 881 -5.27 -15.18 -8.36
C ASP A 881 -6.67 -14.75 -7.89
N TYR A 882 -6.78 -14.14 -6.69
CA TYR A 882 -7.99 -13.45 -6.23
C TYR A 882 -8.35 -12.27 -7.13
N LEU A 883 -7.42 -11.33 -7.40
CA LEU A 883 -7.67 -10.17 -8.26
C LEU A 883 -8.14 -10.59 -9.67
N THR A 884 -7.50 -11.62 -10.24
CA THR A 884 -7.86 -12.19 -11.54
C THR A 884 -9.29 -12.74 -11.55
N THR A 885 -9.71 -13.38 -10.45
CA THR A 885 -11.05 -13.96 -10.30
C THR A 885 -12.11 -12.90 -10.05
N TRP A 886 -11.80 -11.89 -9.23
CA TRP A 886 -12.67 -10.75 -8.96
C TRP A 886 -12.96 -9.94 -10.23
N VAL A 887 -11.92 -9.59 -11.01
CA VAL A 887 -12.06 -8.84 -12.27
C VAL A 887 -12.90 -9.60 -13.30
N ARG A 888 -12.76 -10.94 -13.40
CA ARG A 888 -13.60 -11.77 -14.27
C ARG A 888 -15.07 -11.69 -13.85
N ASN A 889 -15.38 -12.03 -12.60
CA ASN A 889 -16.75 -12.02 -12.10
C ASN A 889 -17.39 -10.62 -12.21
N ARG A 890 -16.60 -9.56 -12.02
CA ARG A 890 -17.02 -8.17 -12.17
C ARG A 890 -17.35 -7.78 -13.61
N ASN A 891 -16.53 -8.19 -14.59
CA ASN A 891 -16.84 -7.95 -16.00
C ASN A 891 -18.08 -8.74 -16.44
N ASP A 892 -18.22 -9.99 -16.00
CA ASP A 892 -19.41 -10.79 -16.30
C ASP A 892 -20.68 -10.16 -15.69
N TRP A 893 -20.65 -9.73 -14.43
CA TRP A 893 -21.78 -9.02 -13.83
C TRP A 893 -22.09 -7.67 -14.51
N LEU A 894 -21.07 -6.89 -14.88
CA LEU A 894 -21.29 -5.63 -15.61
C LEU A 894 -21.90 -5.87 -17.00
N ARG A 895 -21.64 -7.03 -17.63
CA ARG A 895 -22.23 -7.43 -18.91
C ARG A 895 -23.76 -7.50 -18.84
N ASP A 896 -24.28 -8.05 -17.74
CA ASP A 896 -25.71 -8.19 -17.45
C ASP A 896 -26.30 -6.89 -16.83
N GLY A 897 -25.50 -6.19 -16.02
CA GLY A 897 -25.93 -5.08 -15.17
C GLY A 897 -25.82 -3.68 -15.77
N ILE A 898 -25.02 -3.44 -16.83
CA ILE A 898 -24.71 -2.07 -17.30
C ILE A 898 -25.94 -1.26 -17.76
N SER A 899 -26.95 -1.93 -18.32
CA SER A 899 -28.23 -1.32 -18.73
C SER A 899 -29.02 -0.77 -17.54
N HIS A 900 -28.82 -1.33 -16.35
CA HIS A 900 -29.50 -0.98 -15.10
C HIS A 900 -28.72 0.07 -14.27
N ALA A 901 -27.59 0.59 -14.75
CA ALA A 901 -26.77 1.56 -14.01
C ALA A 901 -27.58 2.75 -13.46
N GLY A 902 -27.29 3.17 -12.23
CA GLY A 902 -28.00 4.27 -11.58
C GLY A 902 -29.39 3.94 -11.02
N SER A 903 -29.90 2.72 -11.28
CA SER A 903 -30.98 2.14 -10.47
C SER A 903 -30.48 1.91 -9.03
N PRO A 904 -31.38 1.79 -8.02
CA PRO A 904 -30.99 1.33 -6.70
C PRO A 904 -30.36 -0.08 -6.75
N ASN A 905 -29.32 -0.32 -5.96
CA ASN A 905 -28.80 -1.68 -5.75
C ASN A 905 -29.88 -2.55 -5.09
N ALA A 906 -29.90 -3.84 -5.44
CA ALA A 906 -30.72 -4.83 -4.76
C ALA A 906 -30.40 -4.85 -3.25
N PRO A 907 -31.39 -4.84 -2.35
CA PRO A 907 -31.16 -5.03 -0.91
C PRO A 907 -30.45 -6.35 -0.63
N PHE A 908 -29.53 -6.30 0.32
CA PHE A 908 -28.73 -7.43 0.81
C PHE A 908 -28.75 -7.56 2.34
N VAL A 909 -29.43 -6.63 3.03
CA VAL A 909 -29.61 -6.65 4.48
C VAL A 909 -30.98 -7.24 4.81
N TYR A 910 -31.01 -8.33 5.59
CA TYR A 910 -32.24 -8.95 6.07
C TYR A 910 -32.21 -9.15 7.58
N GLN A 911 -33.26 -8.70 8.28
CA GLN A 911 -33.36 -8.69 9.75
C GLN A 911 -32.13 -8.08 10.45
N GLY A 912 -31.52 -7.04 9.85
CA GLY A 912 -30.35 -6.34 10.39
C GLY A 912 -29.00 -7.02 10.12
N PHE A 913 -28.96 -8.10 9.34
CA PHE A 913 -27.73 -8.81 8.96
C PHE A 913 -27.42 -8.61 7.47
N ASP A 914 -26.15 -8.34 7.13
CA ASP A 914 -25.66 -8.18 5.75
C ASP A 914 -25.29 -9.55 5.13
N TYR A 915 -25.93 -9.90 4.01
CA TYR A 915 -25.66 -11.11 3.23
C TYR A 915 -24.98 -10.82 1.87
N GLY A 916 -24.60 -9.58 1.57
CA GLY A 916 -24.08 -9.14 0.26
C GLY A 916 -22.74 -9.77 -0.14
N MET A 917 -22.02 -10.38 0.80
CA MET A 917 -20.84 -11.21 0.53
C MET A 917 -21.16 -12.62 0.01
N VAL A 918 -22.39 -13.08 0.18
CA VAL A 918 -22.81 -14.45 -0.17
C VAL A 918 -24.01 -14.49 -1.12
N PHE A 919 -24.81 -13.43 -1.21
CA PHE A 919 -26.07 -13.36 -1.96
C PHE A 919 -26.05 -12.31 -3.08
N ASP A 920 -26.48 -12.73 -4.27
CA ASP A 920 -26.89 -11.88 -5.39
C ASP A 920 -28.28 -12.31 -5.90
N CYS A 921 -29.13 -11.34 -6.22
CA CYS A 921 -30.52 -11.58 -6.58
C CYS A 921 -30.65 -12.33 -7.91
N GLU A 922 -29.98 -11.86 -8.96
CA GLU A 922 -30.15 -12.42 -10.30
C GLU A 922 -29.46 -13.77 -10.44
N TYR A 923 -28.26 -13.95 -9.86
CA TYR A 923 -27.61 -15.26 -9.77
C TYR A 923 -28.47 -16.28 -9.00
N TYR A 924 -29.02 -15.89 -7.85
CA TYR A 924 -29.84 -16.80 -7.04
C TYR A 924 -31.15 -17.18 -7.76
N LEU A 925 -31.85 -16.22 -8.36
CA LEU A 925 -33.09 -16.50 -9.08
C LEU A 925 -32.86 -17.23 -10.42
N ALA A 926 -31.77 -16.93 -11.15
CA ALA A 926 -31.40 -17.69 -12.36
C ALA A 926 -31.01 -19.14 -12.03
N SER A 927 -30.38 -19.37 -10.88
CA SER A 927 -30.04 -20.71 -10.38
C SER A 927 -31.23 -21.49 -9.79
N ASN A 928 -32.38 -20.84 -9.59
CA ASN A 928 -33.58 -21.42 -8.99
C ASN A 928 -34.84 -20.97 -9.76
N PRO A 929 -35.14 -21.58 -10.94
CA PRO A 929 -36.24 -21.15 -11.80
C PRO A 929 -37.63 -21.25 -11.16
N ASP A 930 -37.79 -22.12 -10.17
CA ASP A 930 -38.96 -22.23 -9.28
C ASP A 930 -39.15 -20.95 -8.46
N LEU A 931 -38.07 -20.42 -7.88
CA LEU A 931 -38.10 -19.14 -7.15
C LEU A 931 -38.27 -17.94 -8.10
N ARG A 932 -37.69 -17.98 -9.31
CA ARG A 932 -37.96 -16.99 -10.36
C ARG A 932 -39.44 -16.97 -10.76
N ALA A 933 -40.09 -18.13 -10.84
CA ALA A 933 -41.52 -18.22 -11.13
C ALA A 933 -42.40 -17.73 -9.95
N ALA A 934 -41.99 -18.00 -8.71
CA ALA A 934 -42.75 -17.61 -7.51
C ALA A 934 -42.59 -16.12 -7.13
N PHE A 935 -41.39 -15.55 -7.27
CA PHE A 935 -41.04 -14.20 -6.82
C PHE A 935 -40.86 -13.19 -7.97
N GLY A 936 -40.91 -13.64 -9.22
CA GLY A 936 -40.56 -12.84 -10.38
C GLY A 936 -39.10 -12.39 -10.30
N GLY A 937 -38.89 -11.08 -10.17
CA GLY A 937 -37.59 -10.45 -9.96
C GLY A 937 -37.46 -9.67 -8.64
N SER A 938 -38.30 -9.92 -7.63
CA SER A 938 -38.20 -9.19 -6.34
C SER A 938 -36.95 -9.60 -5.56
N PRO A 939 -36.00 -8.67 -5.29
CA PRO A 939 -34.84 -8.98 -4.48
C PRO A 939 -35.20 -9.21 -3.01
N GLU A 940 -36.25 -8.57 -2.50
CA GLU A 940 -36.71 -8.69 -1.12
C GLU A 940 -37.19 -10.12 -0.83
N ALA A 941 -38.01 -10.67 -1.72
CA ALA A 941 -38.48 -12.05 -1.62
C ALA A 941 -37.35 -13.07 -1.84
N ALA A 942 -36.45 -12.81 -2.79
CA ALA A 942 -35.28 -13.65 -3.04
C ALA A 942 -34.33 -13.69 -1.84
N LEU A 943 -34.03 -12.54 -1.24
CA LEU A 943 -33.17 -12.41 -0.06
C LEU A 943 -33.83 -13.04 1.18
N ALA A 944 -35.12 -12.78 1.41
CA ALA A 944 -35.86 -13.40 2.50
C ALA A 944 -35.83 -14.93 2.38
N HIS A 945 -36.16 -15.49 1.20
CA HIS A 945 -36.10 -16.94 0.99
C HIS A 945 -34.68 -17.51 1.18
N PHE A 946 -33.65 -16.83 0.69
CA PHE A 946 -32.27 -17.26 0.91
C PHE A 946 -31.91 -17.28 2.41
N ALA A 947 -32.19 -16.20 3.13
CA ALA A 947 -31.85 -16.06 4.55
C ALA A 947 -32.70 -16.98 5.45
N GLU A 948 -33.97 -17.20 5.11
CA GLU A 948 -34.91 -18.00 5.89
C GLU A 948 -34.90 -19.50 5.57
N SER A 949 -34.46 -19.92 4.37
CA SER A 949 -34.43 -21.34 3.97
C SER A 949 -33.19 -21.73 3.15
N GLY A 950 -32.82 -20.96 2.13
CA GLY A 950 -31.75 -21.29 1.19
C GLY A 950 -30.38 -21.56 1.86
N MET A 951 -30.06 -20.87 2.95
CA MET A 951 -28.86 -21.13 3.76
C MET A 951 -28.87 -22.54 4.39
N ARG A 952 -29.99 -23.02 4.92
CA ARG A 952 -30.09 -24.37 5.54
C ARG A 952 -29.98 -25.48 4.50
N GLU A 953 -30.50 -25.25 3.30
CA GLU A 953 -30.39 -26.16 2.16
C GLU A 953 -28.97 -26.20 1.56
N GLY A 954 -28.15 -25.18 1.87
CA GLY A 954 -26.84 -24.97 1.26
C GLY A 954 -26.95 -24.59 -0.22
N LYS A 955 -27.96 -23.78 -0.58
CA LYS A 955 -28.14 -23.22 -1.92
C LYS A 955 -27.06 -22.17 -2.18
N ARG A 956 -26.31 -22.29 -3.27
CA ARG A 956 -25.38 -21.25 -3.71
C ARG A 956 -26.16 -20.05 -4.25
N SER A 957 -25.85 -18.86 -3.76
CA SER A 957 -26.59 -17.62 -4.05
C SER A 957 -25.73 -16.49 -4.63
N SER A 958 -24.43 -16.70 -4.84
CA SER A 958 -23.55 -15.81 -5.62
C SER A 958 -22.40 -16.61 -6.23
N ARG A 959 -21.61 -16.00 -7.13
CA ARG A 959 -20.33 -16.58 -7.55
C ARG A 959 -19.27 -16.46 -6.44
N ASN A 960 -19.37 -15.46 -5.56
CA ASN A 960 -18.41 -15.17 -4.46
C ASN A 960 -18.22 -16.30 -3.46
N PHE A 961 -19.29 -17.02 -3.12
CA PHE A 961 -19.28 -17.95 -1.98
C PHE A 961 -19.96 -19.27 -2.29
N ASP A 962 -19.37 -20.36 -1.81
CA ASP A 962 -19.97 -21.69 -1.78
C ASP A 962 -19.77 -22.28 -0.38
N VAL A 963 -20.86 -22.64 0.28
CA VAL A 963 -20.83 -23.07 1.69
C VAL A 963 -20.19 -24.46 1.86
N ARG A 964 -20.22 -25.30 0.82
CA ARG A 964 -19.70 -26.67 0.88
C ARG A 964 -18.18 -26.65 0.69
N ALA A 965 -17.72 -25.85 -0.27
CA ALA A 965 -16.33 -25.43 -0.42
C ALA A 965 -15.76 -24.84 0.87
N TYR A 966 -16.46 -23.85 1.44
CA TYR A 966 -16.02 -23.16 2.66
C TYR A 966 -15.95 -24.07 3.88
N ARG A 967 -16.96 -24.92 4.10
CA ARG A 967 -16.97 -25.95 5.15
C ARG A 967 -15.79 -26.93 5.01
N ALA A 968 -15.56 -27.45 3.80
CA ALA A 968 -14.47 -28.40 3.55
C ALA A 968 -13.08 -27.77 3.76
N ALA A 969 -12.93 -26.47 3.47
CA ALA A 969 -11.66 -25.75 3.60
C ALA A 969 -11.37 -25.23 5.02
N ASN A 970 -12.33 -25.25 5.95
CA ASN A 970 -12.19 -24.72 7.32
C ASN A 970 -12.61 -25.77 8.38
N PRO A 971 -11.76 -26.75 8.71
CA PRO A 971 -12.11 -27.86 9.62
C PRO A 971 -12.32 -27.44 11.08
N ASP A 972 -11.89 -26.24 11.47
CA ASP A 972 -12.23 -25.59 12.74
C ASP A 972 -13.72 -25.24 12.81
N LEU A 973 -14.26 -24.69 11.71
CA LEU A 973 -15.69 -24.38 11.58
C LEU A 973 -16.53 -25.66 11.46
N ASP A 974 -16.02 -26.71 10.81
CA ASP A 974 -16.69 -28.02 10.78
C ASP A 974 -16.88 -28.62 12.18
N ARG A 975 -15.87 -28.51 13.06
CA ARG A 975 -15.98 -28.92 14.46
C ARG A 975 -16.91 -28.03 15.29
N ALA A 976 -17.10 -26.76 14.92
CA ALA A 976 -17.90 -25.79 15.68
C ALA A 976 -19.39 -25.81 15.28
N PHE A 977 -19.69 -25.87 13.98
CA PHE A 977 -21.04 -25.73 13.42
C PHE A 977 -21.63 -27.06 12.93
N GLY A 978 -20.79 -28.04 12.59
CA GLY A 978 -21.21 -29.32 12.06
C GLY A 978 -22.13 -29.17 10.85
N ASN A 979 -23.37 -29.65 10.97
CA ASN A 979 -24.34 -29.64 9.87
C ASN A 979 -25.20 -28.37 9.77
N ASP A 980 -25.05 -27.36 10.64
CA ASP A 980 -25.75 -26.09 10.46
C ASP A 980 -25.05 -25.20 9.43
N LEU A 981 -25.40 -25.42 8.16
CA LEU A 981 -24.88 -24.66 7.02
C LEU A 981 -25.08 -23.14 7.17
N SER A 982 -26.10 -22.69 7.90
CA SER A 982 -26.41 -21.27 8.12
C SER A 982 -25.31 -20.53 8.87
N GLN A 983 -24.64 -21.18 9.82
CA GLN A 983 -23.56 -20.56 10.60
C GLN A 983 -22.31 -20.29 9.73
N TYR A 984 -22.05 -21.10 8.70
CA TYR A 984 -20.93 -20.90 7.79
C TYR A 984 -21.11 -19.65 6.90
N TYR A 985 -22.32 -19.43 6.36
CA TYR A 985 -22.65 -18.20 5.62
C TYR A 985 -22.47 -16.97 6.52
N ARG A 986 -23.02 -17.01 7.74
CA ARG A 986 -22.90 -15.90 8.71
C ARG A 986 -21.44 -15.63 9.08
N HIS A 987 -20.68 -16.68 9.38
CA HIS A 987 -19.26 -16.59 9.69
C HIS A 987 -18.47 -15.96 8.54
N TYR A 988 -18.75 -16.31 7.29
CA TYR A 988 -18.05 -15.72 6.15
C TYR A 988 -18.29 -14.20 6.02
N CYS A 989 -19.54 -13.74 6.14
CA CYS A 989 -19.85 -12.30 6.15
C CYS A 989 -19.16 -11.55 7.30
N GLN A 990 -19.18 -12.11 8.52
CA GLN A 990 -18.73 -11.40 9.73
C GLN A 990 -17.21 -11.45 9.94
N HIS A 991 -16.59 -12.58 9.60
CA HIS A 991 -15.20 -12.90 9.97
C HIS A 991 -14.41 -13.47 8.78
N GLY A 992 -14.94 -14.52 8.14
CA GLY A 992 -14.22 -15.35 7.18
C GLY A 992 -13.64 -14.59 6.01
N PHE A 993 -14.38 -13.62 5.46
CA PHE A 993 -13.87 -12.76 4.39
C PHE A 993 -12.73 -11.84 4.86
N LYS A 994 -12.89 -11.19 6.03
CA LYS A 994 -11.87 -10.28 6.61
C LYS A 994 -10.60 -11.05 7.03
N GLU A 995 -10.76 -12.31 7.42
CA GLU A 995 -9.71 -13.29 7.72
C GLU A 995 -9.12 -13.98 6.47
N ALA A 996 -9.57 -13.67 5.25
CA ALA A 996 -9.18 -14.32 4.00
C ALA A 996 -9.29 -15.87 4.00
N ARG A 997 -10.26 -16.39 4.76
CA ARG A 997 -10.50 -17.83 4.90
C ARG A 997 -10.81 -18.46 3.53
N PRO A 998 -10.19 -19.59 3.19
CA PRO A 998 -10.34 -20.20 1.88
C PRO A 998 -11.77 -20.67 1.60
N VAL A 999 -12.25 -20.36 0.39
CA VAL A 999 -13.45 -20.94 -0.26
C VAL A 999 -12.92 -21.69 -1.48
N ARG A 1000 -12.90 -23.03 -1.46
CA ARG A 1000 -12.33 -23.89 -2.52
C ARG A 1000 -13.38 -24.77 -3.21
#